data_AF-A0A3R9N950-F1
#
_entry.id   AF-A0A3R9N950-F1
#
_cell.length_a   1.000
_cell.length_b   1.000
_cell.length_c   1.000
_cell.angle_alpha   90.00
_cell.angle_beta   90.00
_cell.angle_gamma   90.00
#
_symmetry.space_group_name_H-M   'P 1'
#
loop_
_entity.id
_entity.type
_entity.pdbx_description
1 polymer ?
#
loop_
_entity_poly.entity_id
_entity_poly.type
_entity_poly.pdbx_seq_one_letter_code
_entity_poly.pdbx_strand_id
1 'polypeptide(L)'
;MFLIFAVIGVFMAVFGGSGPVQQNEFDLNKSWLQISKRDREKSNDKVDYWTNIDDMLFFMNFRYGSDWKPESSWKDGTGGEWAGTLGFNHYSDALNDLWNHLNDDPHNLKKMADLYGSSSKLEWAKLSDSELEEYKELEELTKEVGRYPSYQELANPFYLEDDPSYQAPLVILKRFGYTSKSEIYEKTQLKASTGQAVRAPIAGKVSVTDDTTVSIKTDKAIFTYEEVGNIRVSDGDQVKAGDEVGKVTANGYQIIQYQKLEEKETKDKKEKWTSVNPGFYFQSVTYNQTTSVITTLNGDLGQKSRAIKDYLKQKVPGLTDNGLAAMLGNFATESNINPKRAEGDYLSPPVGADSSSWDDESWLAIGGPAIYNGRYPNILRRGLGLGQWTDTADGSTRHTLLLNYAKSKNKKWYDLELQLDFMLEGDTPYYITGLTSILTSTEDVETLTERFLVNWEGNSGDKVLERQNNAKQIHAFLTQQVRGGGALASSWNFPAEYQSKVEHPPTQASMTTQQGSGYPVGQCTWYAYNRLVELGTITDLSGSYGYLGNGQDWVTSLVAKGWKYSTSPTRGAVVSILGGFGGTPGGYGHVAIVEAVNPDGSFLVSECNVQGVQDKVHFRVLYPADYYTFATPN
;
A
#
# COMPACT_ATOMS: atom_id res chain seq x y z
N MET A 1 25.88 -19.08 13.72
CA MET A 1 26.93 -19.47 12.74
C MET A 1 27.16 -20.99 12.66
N PHE A 2 27.52 -21.70 13.75
CA PHE A 2 27.76 -23.16 13.71
C PHE A 2 26.54 -24.01 13.26
N LEU A 3 25.32 -23.61 13.64
CA LEU A 3 24.09 -24.32 13.25
C LEU A 3 23.79 -24.17 11.74
N ILE A 4 24.03 -22.97 11.19
CA ILE A 4 23.83 -22.66 9.76
C ILE A 4 24.80 -23.47 8.88
N PHE A 5 26.07 -23.57 9.27
CA PHE A 5 27.05 -24.39 8.53
C PHE A 5 26.77 -25.89 8.60
N ALA A 6 26.19 -26.39 9.72
CA ALA A 6 25.77 -27.78 9.83
C ALA A 6 24.57 -28.09 8.92
N VAL A 7 23.59 -27.19 8.86
CA VAL A 7 22.42 -27.31 7.97
C VAL A 7 22.84 -27.21 6.50
N ILE A 8 23.70 -26.26 6.12
CA ILE A 8 24.24 -26.12 4.76
C ILE A 8 25.13 -27.33 4.36
N GLY A 9 25.87 -27.90 5.31
CA GLY A 9 26.72 -29.08 5.07
C GLY A 9 25.92 -30.36 4.84
N VAL A 10 24.84 -30.57 5.59
CA VAL A 10 23.87 -31.66 5.35
C VAL A 10 23.15 -31.44 4.03
N PHE A 11 22.78 -30.19 3.73
CA PHE A 11 22.13 -29.78 2.49
C PHE A 11 22.97 -30.10 1.24
N MET A 12 24.23 -29.68 1.19
CA MET A 12 25.14 -29.98 0.07
C MET A 12 25.39 -31.49 -0.12
N ALA A 13 25.29 -32.27 0.96
CA ALA A 13 25.47 -33.71 0.94
C ALA A 13 24.21 -34.48 0.50
N VAL A 14 23.02 -33.95 0.77
CA VAL A 14 21.73 -34.59 0.43
C VAL A 14 21.25 -34.22 -0.99
N PHE A 15 21.47 -32.98 -1.42
CA PHE A 15 20.96 -32.45 -2.70
C PHE A 15 22.04 -32.31 -3.80
N GLY A 16 23.18 -33.00 -3.68
CA GLY A 16 24.17 -33.05 -4.77
C GLY A 16 24.83 -31.71 -5.13
N GLY A 17 24.80 -30.73 -4.23
CA GLY A 17 25.42 -29.41 -4.42
C GLY A 17 24.49 -28.31 -4.94
N SER A 18 23.17 -28.52 -5.06
CA SER A 18 22.18 -27.51 -5.50
C SER A 18 21.76 -26.53 -4.38
N GLY A 19 22.68 -25.72 -3.84
CA GLY A 19 22.37 -24.56 -2.96
C GLY A 19 21.22 -23.69 -3.51
N PRO A 20 20.31 -23.14 -2.67
CA PRO A 20 19.14 -22.37 -3.12
C PRO A 20 19.51 -21.10 -3.91
N VAL A 21 20.71 -20.55 -3.72
CA VAL A 21 21.28 -19.49 -4.57
C VAL A 21 22.78 -19.72 -4.73
N GLN A 22 23.24 -19.80 -5.98
CA GLN A 22 24.65 -20.04 -6.32
C GLN A 22 25.24 -19.02 -7.28
N GLN A 23 24.40 -18.16 -7.87
CA GLN A 23 24.84 -17.04 -8.69
C GLN A 23 25.65 -16.06 -7.84
N ASN A 24 26.82 -15.63 -8.32
CA ASN A 24 27.65 -14.62 -7.66
C ASN A 24 26.85 -13.35 -7.32
N GLU A 25 27.11 -12.74 -6.17
CA GLU A 25 26.38 -11.57 -5.66
C GLU A 25 26.22 -10.40 -6.65
N PHE A 26 27.22 -10.12 -7.50
CA PHE A 26 27.11 -9.05 -8.49
C PHE A 26 26.23 -9.42 -9.68
N ASP A 27 26.26 -10.69 -10.09
CA ASP A 27 25.37 -11.18 -11.14
C ASP A 27 23.93 -11.31 -10.60
N LEU A 28 23.75 -11.68 -9.33
CA LEU A 28 22.48 -11.65 -8.62
C LEU A 28 21.90 -10.23 -8.55
N ASN A 29 22.73 -9.25 -8.22
CA ASN A 29 22.34 -7.84 -8.21
C ASN A 29 21.92 -7.36 -9.60
N LYS A 30 22.60 -7.79 -10.67
CA LYS A 30 22.19 -7.49 -12.06
C LYS A 30 20.86 -8.16 -12.42
N SER A 31 20.64 -9.40 -12.02
CA SER A 31 19.37 -10.12 -12.23
C SER A 31 18.20 -9.38 -11.56
N TRP A 32 18.40 -8.89 -10.33
CA TRP A 32 17.45 -8.05 -9.63
C TRP A 32 17.18 -6.72 -10.36
N LEU A 33 18.25 -6.04 -10.80
CA LEU A 33 18.14 -4.80 -11.55
C LEU A 33 17.41 -5.00 -12.89
N GLN A 34 17.61 -6.12 -13.58
CA GLN A 34 16.90 -6.46 -14.81
C GLN A 34 15.38 -6.48 -14.59
N ILE A 35 14.90 -7.15 -13.55
CA ILE A 35 13.46 -7.25 -13.27
C ILE A 35 12.91 -5.93 -12.72
N SER A 36 13.62 -5.27 -11.81
CA SER A 36 13.15 -3.98 -11.28
C SER A 36 13.09 -2.89 -12.37
N LYS A 37 13.98 -2.94 -13.37
CA LYS A 37 13.89 -2.09 -14.55
C LYS A 37 12.65 -2.43 -15.38
N ARG A 38 12.43 -3.72 -15.62
CA ARG A 38 11.27 -4.21 -16.38
C ARG A 38 9.95 -3.76 -15.76
N ASP A 39 9.85 -3.84 -14.44
CA ASP A 39 8.75 -3.29 -13.65
C ASP A 39 8.49 -1.81 -14.01
N ARG A 40 9.53 -0.95 -13.98
CA ARG A 40 9.39 0.48 -14.31
C ARG A 40 9.12 0.74 -15.79
N GLU A 41 9.66 -0.06 -16.69
CA GLU A 41 9.42 0.04 -18.14
C GLU A 41 7.96 -0.24 -18.51
N LYS A 42 7.35 -1.19 -17.80
CA LYS A 42 5.98 -1.65 -18.03
C LYS A 42 4.93 -0.94 -17.17
N SER A 43 5.37 -0.32 -16.08
CA SER A 43 4.51 0.55 -15.27
C SER A 43 4.02 1.74 -16.09
N ASN A 44 2.76 2.10 -15.85
CA ASN A 44 2.04 3.17 -16.54
C ASN A 44 0.94 3.74 -15.63
N ASP A 45 0.07 4.58 -16.16
CA ASP A 45 -1.04 5.22 -15.46
C ASP A 45 -2.10 4.24 -14.92
N LYS A 46 -2.11 2.99 -15.37
CA LYS A 46 -3.07 1.95 -14.97
C LYS A 46 -2.47 0.88 -14.09
N VAL A 47 -1.15 0.68 -14.10
CA VAL A 47 -0.50 -0.38 -13.34
C VAL A 47 0.89 0.09 -12.92
N ASP A 48 1.17 0.00 -11.63
CA ASP A 48 2.49 0.23 -11.05
C ASP A 48 3.07 -1.10 -10.60
N TYR A 49 3.95 -1.70 -11.41
CA TYR A 49 4.47 -3.06 -11.21
C TYR A 49 5.58 -3.11 -10.17
N TRP A 50 5.40 -3.88 -9.11
CA TRP A 50 6.45 -4.23 -8.16
C TRP A 50 6.42 -5.75 -7.99
N THR A 51 7.01 -6.43 -8.98
CA THR A 51 7.02 -7.90 -9.06
C THR A 51 7.75 -8.49 -7.86
N ASN A 52 7.32 -9.67 -7.40
CA ASN A 52 8.07 -10.46 -6.43
C ASN A 52 9.33 -11.05 -7.09
N ILE A 53 10.39 -10.25 -7.12
CA ILE A 53 11.65 -10.60 -7.79
C ILE A 53 12.31 -11.80 -7.11
N ASP A 54 12.19 -11.94 -5.79
CA ASP A 54 12.83 -13.03 -5.06
C ASP A 54 12.30 -14.40 -5.50
N ASP A 55 11.00 -14.54 -5.78
CA ASP A 55 10.44 -15.80 -6.31
C ASP A 55 11.02 -16.15 -7.69
N MET A 56 11.18 -15.14 -8.55
CA MET A 56 11.77 -15.34 -9.86
C MET A 56 13.24 -15.75 -9.75
N LEU A 57 14.02 -15.06 -8.91
CA LEU A 57 15.44 -15.36 -8.73
C LEU A 57 15.65 -16.72 -8.08
N PHE A 58 14.82 -17.07 -7.10
CA PHE A 58 14.88 -18.38 -6.44
C PHE A 58 14.59 -19.51 -7.43
N PHE A 59 13.52 -19.38 -8.25
CA PHE A 59 13.24 -20.34 -9.31
C PHE A 59 14.37 -20.44 -10.34
N MET A 60 14.94 -19.32 -10.79
CA MET A 60 16.03 -19.34 -11.76
C MET A 60 17.30 -20.00 -11.19
N ASN A 61 17.60 -19.78 -9.92
CA ASN A 61 18.72 -20.44 -9.23
C ASN A 61 18.47 -21.95 -9.07
N PHE A 62 17.24 -22.37 -8.76
CA PHE A 62 16.89 -23.79 -8.76
C PHE A 62 17.04 -24.41 -10.15
N ARG A 63 16.49 -23.75 -11.19
CA ARG A 63 16.43 -24.28 -12.56
C ARG A 63 17.80 -24.38 -13.24
N TYR A 64 18.70 -23.43 -12.97
CA TYR A 64 19.95 -23.27 -13.71
C TYR A 64 21.23 -23.25 -12.85
N GLY A 65 21.11 -23.32 -11.51
CA GLY A 65 22.27 -23.37 -10.61
C GLY A 65 23.17 -22.13 -10.67
N SER A 66 24.49 -22.34 -10.53
CA SER A 66 25.52 -21.28 -10.54
C SER A 66 25.86 -20.70 -11.91
N ASP A 67 25.44 -21.37 -12.99
CA ASP A 67 26.05 -21.18 -14.31
C ASP A 67 25.39 -20.05 -15.11
N TRP A 68 24.23 -19.57 -14.66
CA TRP A 68 23.51 -18.53 -15.36
C TRP A 68 23.88 -17.13 -14.87
N LYS A 69 23.97 -16.21 -15.82
CA LYS A 69 24.17 -14.76 -15.61
C LYS A 69 23.29 -14.04 -16.62
N PRO A 70 22.73 -12.85 -16.30
CA PRO A 70 21.82 -12.15 -17.19
C PRO A 70 22.32 -12.04 -18.64
N GLU A 71 23.61 -11.73 -18.82
CA GLU A 71 24.25 -11.51 -20.12
C GLU A 71 24.76 -12.81 -20.79
N SER A 72 24.61 -13.97 -20.16
CA SER A 72 25.05 -15.24 -20.74
C SER A 72 23.98 -15.86 -21.62
N SER A 73 24.41 -16.60 -22.64
CA SER A 73 23.52 -17.28 -23.59
C SER A 73 22.52 -18.20 -22.89
N TRP A 74 21.25 -18.09 -23.29
CA TRP A 74 20.16 -18.92 -22.79
C TRP A 74 19.60 -19.82 -23.91
N LYS A 75 19.59 -21.13 -23.67
CA LYS A 75 19.28 -22.14 -24.69
C LYS A 75 17.81 -22.54 -24.76
N ASP A 76 17.02 -22.24 -23.73
CA ASP A 76 15.60 -22.64 -23.66
C ASP A 76 14.65 -21.56 -24.21
N GLY A 77 15.20 -20.45 -24.69
CA GLY A 77 14.44 -19.36 -25.30
C GLY A 77 13.93 -19.65 -26.71
N THR A 78 13.23 -18.68 -27.30
CA THR A 78 12.66 -18.81 -28.66
C THR A 78 13.79 -19.06 -29.69
N GLY A 79 13.67 -20.13 -30.48
CA GLY A 79 14.74 -20.58 -31.39
C GLY A 79 15.75 -21.57 -30.79
N GLY A 80 15.60 -21.93 -29.51
CA GLY A 80 16.26 -23.05 -28.85
C GLY A 80 17.79 -22.94 -28.78
N GLU A 81 18.46 -24.09 -28.69
CA GLU A 81 19.92 -24.19 -28.52
C GLU A 81 20.70 -23.45 -29.63
N TRP A 82 20.18 -23.41 -30.85
CA TRP A 82 20.78 -22.68 -31.96
C TRP A 82 20.76 -21.16 -31.76
N ALA A 83 19.64 -20.60 -31.31
CA ALA A 83 19.54 -19.17 -30.99
C ALA A 83 20.40 -18.80 -29.78
N GLY A 84 20.44 -19.65 -28.75
CA GLY A 84 21.32 -19.46 -27.59
C GLY A 84 22.81 -19.50 -27.95
N THR A 85 23.23 -20.47 -28.76
CA THR A 85 24.64 -20.64 -29.19
C THR A 85 25.12 -19.49 -30.08
N LEU A 86 24.22 -18.87 -30.84
CA LEU A 86 24.51 -17.69 -31.68
C LEU A 86 24.38 -16.36 -30.91
N GLY A 87 24.05 -16.40 -29.62
CA GLY A 87 23.94 -15.21 -28.77
C GLY A 87 22.68 -14.36 -29.01
N PHE A 88 21.62 -14.94 -29.56
CA PHE A 88 20.35 -14.24 -29.78
C PHE A 88 19.41 -14.28 -28.57
N ASN A 89 19.65 -15.20 -27.63
CA ASN A 89 18.89 -15.35 -26.38
C ASN A 89 19.86 -15.28 -25.20
N HIS A 90 19.50 -14.52 -24.17
CA HIS A 90 20.24 -14.38 -22.92
C HIS A 90 19.36 -14.70 -21.72
N TYR A 91 19.93 -14.96 -20.55
CA TYR A 91 19.12 -15.21 -19.34
C TYR A 91 18.32 -13.99 -18.89
N SER A 92 18.73 -12.77 -19.28
CA SER A 92 17.88 -11.58 -19.15
C SER A 92 16.55 -11.73 -19.90
N ASP A 93 16.54 -12.46 -21.02
CA ASP A 93 15.32 -12.76 -21.77
C ASP A 93 14.46 -13.78 -21.04
N ALA A 94 15.06 -14.77 -20.37
CA ALA A 94 14.33 -15.69 -19.48
C ALA A 94 13.65 -14.94 -18.32
N LEU A 95 14.36 -14.00 -17.68
CA LEU A 95 13.79 -13.14 -16.64
C LEU A 95 12.64 -12.28 -17.17
N ASN A 96 12.80 -11.70 -18.37
CA ASN A 96 11.73 -10.94 -19.02
C ASN A 96 10.53 -11.82 -19.40
N ASP A 97 10.78 -13.07 -19.80
CA ASP A 97 9.74 -14.02 -20.19
C ASP A 97 8.93 -14.51 -18.98
N LEU A 98 9.59 -14.81 -17.86
CA LEU A 98 8.93 -15.02 -16.57
C LEU A 98 8.11 -13.79 -16.19
N TRP A 99 8.71 -12.60 -16.26
CA TRP A 99 8.00 -11.36 -15.92
C TRP A 99 6.74 -11.20 -16.76
N ASN A 100 6.81 -11.41 -18.09
CA ASN A 100 5.65 -11.31 -18.96
C ASN A 100 4.59 -12.33 -18.55
N HIS A 101 4.95 -13.60 -18.33
CA HIS A 101 3.97 -14.62 -17.95
C HIS A 101 3.34 -14.38 -16.57
N LEU A 102 4.02 -13.68 -15.67
CA LEU A 102 3.49 -13.23 -14.38
C LEU A 102 2.58 -12.01 -14.49
N ASN A 103 2.91 -11.06 -15.38
CA ASN A 103 2.42 -9.67 -15.30
C ASN A 103 1.68 -9.14 -16.54
N ASP A 104 1.64 -9.88 -17.66
CA ASP A 104 1.11 -9.40 -18.94
C ASP A 104 -0.42 -9.19 -18.95
N ASP A 105 -1.14 -9.83 -18.01
CA ASP A 105 -2.54 -9.52 -17.73
C ASP A 105 -2.69 -8.79 -16.39
N PRO A 106 -2.86 -7.46 -16.39
CA PRO A 106 -3.10 -6.68 -15.18
C PRO A 106 -4.31 -7.12 -14.35
N HIS A 107 -5.30 -7.78 -14.96
CA HIS A 107 -6.51 -8.24 -14.25
C HIS A 107 -6.35 -9.67 -13.73
N ASN A 108 -5.26 -10.34 -14.09
CA ASN A 108 -4.96 -11.70 -13.71
C ASN A 108 -3.44 -11.89 -13.57
N LEU A 109 -2.85 -11.13 -12.64
CA LEU A 109 -1.46 -11.33 -12.23
C LEU A 109 -1.29 -12.78 -11.74
N LYS A 110 -0.11 -13.36 -11.96
CA LYS A 110 0.19 -14.73 -11.53
C LYS A 110 1.32 -14.75 -10.51
N LYS A 111 1.45 -15.88 -9.81
CA LYS A 111 2.59 -16.23 -8.97
C LYS A 111 3.54 -17.13 -9.73
N MET A 112 4.77 -17.27 -9.25
CA MET A 112 5.73 -18.22 -9.84
C MET A 112 5.18 -19.65 -9.86
N ALA A 113 4.39 -20.04 -8.86
CA ALA A 113 3.70 -21.33 -8.81
C ALA A 113 2.81 -21.64 -10.02
N ASP A 114 2.24 -20.61 -10.65
CA ASP A 114 1.42 -20.78 -11.85
C ASP A 114 2.27 -21.06 -13.11
N LEU A 115 3.57 -20.78 -13.06
CA LEU A 115 4.49 -20.90 -14.20
C LEU A 115 5.28 -22.20 -14.20
N TYR A 116 5.55 -22.80 -13.04
CA TYR A 116 6.31 -24.05 -12.95
C TYR A 116 5.44 -25.30 -12.76
N GLY A 117 4.14 -25.14 -12.47
CA GLY A 117 3.21 -26.25 -12.32
C GLY A 117 2.89 -26.98 -13.64
N SER A 118 2.34 -28.19 -13.52
CA SER A 118 2.01 -29.07 -14.66
C SER A 118 1.01 -28.44 -15.65
N SER A 119 0.15 -27.54 -15.18
CA SER A 119 -0.81 -26.79 -15.99
C SER A 119 -0.24 -25.53 -16.67
N SER A 120 1.04 -25.21 -16.45
CA SER A 120 1.67 -24.03 -17.04
C SER A 120 1.66 -24.08 -18.56
N LYS A 121 1.60 -22.91 -19.20
CA LYS A 121 1.79 -22.76 -20.65
C LYS A 121 3.25 -22.44 -21.01
N LEU A 122 4.08 -22.20 -20.01
CA LEU A 122 5.48 -21.86 -20.17
C LEU A 122 6.34 -23.12 -20.09
N GLU A 123 6.54 -23.78 -21.23
CA GLU A 123 7.13 -25.13 -21.29
C GLU A 123 8.51 -25.21 -20.63
N TRP A 124 9.39 -24.22 -20.81
CA TRP A 124 10.74 -24.26 -20.24
C TRP A 124 10.75 -24.14 -18.71
N ALA A 125 9.71 -23.54 -18.14
CA ALA A 125 9.60 -23.31 -16.71
C ALA A 125 8.92 -24.46 -15.95
N LYS A 126 8.27 -25.39 -16.66
CA LYS A 126 7.63 -26.55 -16.03
C LYS A 126 8.64 -27.42 -15.31
N LEU A 127 8.26 -27.84 -14.10
CA LEU A 127 8.98 -28.84 -13.33
C LEU A 127 8.30 -30.20 -13.44
N SER A 128 9.08 -31.26 -13.51
CA SER A 128 8.60 -32.63 -13.29
C SER A 128 8.13 -32.82 -11.85
N ASP A 129 7.36 -33.87 -11.57
CA ASP A 129 6.85 -34.14 -10.22
C ASP A 129 7.98 -34.24 -9.18
N SER A 130 9.12 -34.83 -9.56
CA SER A 130 10.31 -34.94 -8.69
C SER A 130 10.97 -33.59 -8.44
N GLU A 131 11.13 -32.76 -9.48
CA GLU A 131 11.71 -31.41 -9.33
C GLU A 131 10.79 -30.49 -8.53
N LEU A 132 9.47 -30.65 -8.68
CA LEU A 132 8.48 -29.88 -7.92
C LEU A 132 8.52 -30.21 -6.43
N GLU A 133 8.72 -31.48 -6.07
CA GLU A 133 8.89 -31.92 -4.68
C GLU A 133 10.17 -31.30 -4.09
N GLU A 134 11.30 -31.42 -4.79
CA GLU A 134 12.56 -30.80 -4.38
C GLU A 134 12.43 -29.27 -4.23
N TYR A 135 11.83 -28.60 -5.21
CA TYR A 135 11.63 -27.15 -5.18
C TYR A 135 10.79 -26.71 -3.96
N LYS A 136 9.72 -27.44 -3.62
CA LYS A 136 8.89 -27.14 -2.44
C LYS A 136 9.62 -27.37 -1.12
N GLU A 137 10.43 -28.42 -1.03
CA GLU A 137 11.28 -28.65 0.15
C GLU A 137 12.26 -27.49 0.34
N LEU A 138 12.83 -26.98 -0.77
CA LEU A 138 13.68 -25.80 -0.74
C LEU A 138 12.91 -24.55 -0.29
N GLU A 139 11.70 -24.31 -0.79
CA GLU A 139 10.87 -23.17 -0.37
C GLU A 139 10.60 -23.21 1.15
N GLU A 140 10.22 -24.36 1.71
CA GLU A 140 10.01 -24.50 3.15
C GLU A 140 11.29 -24.24 3.94
N LEU A 141 12.43 -24.77 3.48
CA LEU A 141 13.73 -24.55 4.14
C LEU A 141 14.10 -23.06 4.18
N THR A 142 13.86 -22.32 3.10
CA THR A 142 14.18 -20.88 3.07
C THR A 142 13.41 -20.05 4.09
N LYS A 143 12.28 -20.56 4.63
CA LYS A 143 11.56 -19.88 5.71
C LYS A 143 12.33 -19.91 7.03
N GLU A 144 13.17 -20.93 7.24
CA GLU A 144 13.99 -21.07 8.44
C GLU A 144 15.36 -20.41 8.30
N VAL A 145 16.05 -20.70 7.19
CA VAL A 145 17.45 -20.28 6.99
C VAL A 145 17.58 -19.02 6.14
N GLY A 146 16.47 -18.46 5.64
CA GLY A 146 16.44 -17.35 4.71
C GLY A 146 16.71 -17.76 3.26
N ARG A 147 16.41 -16.85 2.33
CA ARG A 147 16.43 -17.14 0.89
C ARG A 147 17.82 -17.15 0.26
N TYR A 148 18.76 -16.44 0.88
CA TYR A 148 20.13 -16.22 0.40
C TYR A 148 21.17 -16.61 1.46
N PRO A 149 21.15 -17.86 1.98
CA PRO A 149 21.93 -18.24 3.17
C PRO A 149 23.44 -18.05 2.99
N SER A 150 23.97 -18.18 1.77
CA SER A 150 25.38 -17.97 1.43
C SER A 150 25.85 -16.51 1.56
N TYR A 151 24.92 -15.55 1.56
CA TYR A 151 25.21 -14.11 1.60
C TYR A 151 24.85 -13.45 2.93
N GLN A 152 24.28 -14.19 3.88
CA GLN A 152 23.87 -13.64 5.17
C GLN A 152 25.05 -13.20 6.02
N GLU A 153 25.32 -11.90 6.00
CA GLU A 153 26.40 -11.26 6.76
C GLU A 153 25.95 -10.01 7.55
N LEU A 154 24.71 -9.56 7.36
CA LEU A 154 24.13 -8.44 8.09
C LEU A 154 23.23 -8.93 9.23
N ALA A 155 23.55 -8.50 10.45
CA ALA A 155 22.71 -8.68 11.63
C ALA A 155 21.45 -7.78 11.57
N ASN A 156 20.46 -8.08 12.42
CA ASN A 156 19.26 -7.26 12.53
C ASN A 156 19.63 -5.82 12.98
N PRO A 157 19.25 -4.77 12.22
CA PRO A 157 19.66 -3.40 12.49
C PRO A 157 18.92 -2.74 13.67
N PHE A 158 17.88 -3.38 14.22
CA PHE A 158 16.99 -2.77 15.22
C PHE A 158 16.91 -3.57 16.52
N TYR A 159 16.97 -4.89 16.42
CA TYR A 159 16.78 -5.80 17.55
C TYR A 159 18.08 -6.54 17.86
N LEU A 160 18.26 -6.95 19.12
CA LEU A 160 19.36 -7.83 19.55
C LEU A 160 18.91 -9.29 19.46
N GLU A 161 19.84 -10.24 19.40
CA GLU A 161 19.54 -11.68 19.22
C GLU A 161 18.60 -12.26 20.30
N ASP A 162 18.56 -11.66 21.48
CA ASP A 162 17.69 -12.04 22.60
C ASP A 162 16.26 -11.46 22.51
N ASP A 163 15.99 -10.55 21.58
CA ASP A 163 14.66 -10.01 21.31
C ASP A 163 13.86 -10.97 20.40
N PRO A 164 12.62 -11.34 20.74
CA PRO A 164 11.77 -12.19 19.89
C PRO A 164 11.58 -11.63 18.46
N SER A 165 11.65 -10.31 18.31
CA SER A 165 11.51 -9.60 17.03
C SER A 165 12.76 -9.71 16.15
N TYR A 166 13.88 -10.22 16.66
CA TYR A 166 15.12 -10.38 15.91
C TYR A 166 14.96 -11.31 14.71
N GLN A 167 14.23 -12.41 14.91
CA GLN A 167 13.99 -13.44 13.90
C GLN A 167 12.84 -13.08 12.96
N ALA A 168 12.07 -12.03 13.27
CA ALA A 168 11.00 -11.58 12.39
C ALA A 168 11.59 -10.95 11.11
N PRO A 169 10.98 -11.19 9.93
CA PRO A 169 11.46 -10.59 8.69
C PRO A 169 11.49 -9.07 8.75
N LEU A 170 12.58 -8.45 8.29
CA LEU A 170 12.66 -7.00 8.14
C LEU A 170 11.74 -6.55 7.01
N VAL A 171 10.88 -5.56 7.26
CA VAL A 171 9.96 -5.04 6.24
C VAL A 171 10.65 -3.93 5.44
N ILE A 172 10.86 -4.17 4.14
CA ILE A 172 11.38 -3.20 3.18
C ILE A 172 10.21 -2.39 2.61
N LEU A 173 10.19 -1.08 2.90
CA LEU A 173 9.17 -0.13 2.41
C LEU A 173 9.52 0.47 1.05
N LYS A 174 10.82 0.65 0.79
CA LYS A 174 11.36 1.06 -0.51
C LYS A 174 12.60 0.23 -0.82
N ARG A 175 12.53 -0.60 -1.85
CA ARG A 175 13.59 -1.53 -2.23
C ARG A 175 14.66 -0.86 -3.09
N PHE A 176 15.88 -1.37 -2.99
CA PHE A 176 16.95 -1.12 -3.95
C PHE A 176 16.49 -1.48 -5.36
N GLY A 177 16.86 -0.67 -6.35
CA GLY A 177 16.60 -0.94 -7.77
C GLY A 177 15.99 0.23 -8.51
N TYR A 178 15.47 -0.01 -9.71
CA TYR A 178 14.94 1.07 -10.55
C TYR A 178 13.70 1.73 -9.94
N THR A 179 13.71 3.06 -9.83
CA THR A 179 12.55 3.90 -9.46
C THR A 179 11.89 4.54 -10.67
N SER A 180 12.63 4.65 -11.78
CA SER A 180 12.14 5.08 -13.09
C SER A 180 12.78 4.22 -14.18
N LYS A 181 12.56 4.52 -15.46
CA LYS A 181 13.13 3.75 -16.57
C LYS A 181 14.66 3.86 -16.66
N SER A 182 15.26 4.84 -16.02
CA SER A 182 16.68 5.16 -16.11
C SER A 182 17.38 5.39 -14.77
N GLU A 183 16.62 5.59 -13.69
CA GLU A 183 17.18 5.91 -12.37
C GLU A 183 17.14 4.69 -11.45
N ILE A 184 18.29 4.40 -10.84
CA ILE A 184 18.44 3.37 -9.81
C ILE A 184 18.46 4.07 -8.45
N TYR A 185 17.56 3.64 -7.57
CA TYR A 185 17.64 3.96 -6.15
C TYR A 185 18.59 2.96 -5.48
N GLU A 186 19.78 3.44 -5.14
CA GLU A 186 20.86 2.63 -4.58
C GLU A 186 20.73 2.35 -3.07
N LYS A 187 19.62 2.79 -2.46
CA LYS A 187 19.36 2.70 -1.03
C LYS A 187 18.16 1.77 -0.79
N THR A 188 17.86 1.52 0.48
CA THR A 188 16.68 0.78 0.94
C THR A 188 16.07 1.51 2.13
N GLN A 189 14.74 1.53 2.22
CA GLN A 189 14.02 1.98 3.43
C GLN A 189 13.49 0.78 4.18
N LEU A 190 13.95 0.59 5.41
CA LEU A 190 13.44 -0.42 6.34
C LEU A 190 12.38 0.18 7.24
N LYS A 191 11.28 -0.53 7.49
CA LYS A 191 10.25 -0.11 8.45
C LYS A 191 10.86 -0.01 9.85
N ALA A 192 10.71 1.15 10.47
CA ALA A 192 11.23 1.42 11.80
C ALA A 192 10.37 2.48 12.50
N SER A 193 10.47 2.56 13.83
CA SER A 193 9.74 3.56 14.61
C SER A 193 10.65 4.72 15.02
N THR A 194 10.15 5.95 15.05
CA THR A 194 10.93 7.09 15.54
C THR A 194 11.45 6.83 16.95
N GLY A 195 12.73 7.13 17.18
CA GLY A 195 13.39 6.91 18.47
C GLY A 195 13.83 5.47 18.71
N GLN A 196 13.51 4.52 17.82
CA GLN A 196 14.05 3.16 17.86
C GLN A 196 15.57 3.19 17.74
N ALA A 197 16.25 2.32 18.47
CA ALA A 197 17.70 2.18 18.38
C ALA A 197 18.08 1.66 16.99
N VAL A 198 19.14 2.22 16.42
CA VAL A 198 19.81 1.74 15.22
C VAL A 198 21.12 1.11 15.64
N ARG A 199 21.37 -0.11 15.20
CA ARG A 199 22.51 -0.94 15.60
C ARG A 199 23.39 -1.27 14.41
N ALA A 200 24.68 -1.44 14.64
CA ALA A 200 25.64 -1.86 13.63
C ALA A 200 25.28 -3.26 13.07
N PRO A 201 24.95 -3.41 11.78
CA PRO A 201 24.63 -4.73 11.20
C PRO A 201 25.87 -5.57 10.94
N ILE A 202 27.02 -4.92 10.82
CA ILE A 202 28.32 -5.54 10.56
C ILE A 202 29.37 -4.90 11.47
N ALA A 203 30.39 -5.67 11.84
CA ALA A 203 31.55 -5.12 12.55
C ALA A 203 32.46 -4.35 11.58
N GLY A 204 33.00 -3.22 12.00
CA GLY A 204 33.88 -2.44 11.12
C GLY A 204 34.28 -1.09 11.68
N LYS A 205 34.96 -0.31 10.83
CA LYS A 205 35.37 1.06 11.14
C LYS A 205 34.24 2.04 10.83
N VAL A 206 33.90 2.88 11.80
CA VAL A 206 32.89 3.92 11.67
C VAL A 206 33.45 5.15 10.94
N SER A 207 32.61 5.73 10.09
CA SER A 207 32.75 7.07 9.54
C SER A 207 31.45 7.83 9.78
N VAL A 208 31.52 9.01 10.38
CA VAL A 208 30.35 9.88 10.62
C VAL A 208 30.46 11.11 9.74
N THR A 209 29.46 11.36 8.89
CA THR A 209 29.43 12.52 7.99
C THR A 209 28.14 13.31 8.19
N ASP A 210 28.25 14.64 8.07
CA ASP A 210 27.15 15.61 8.14
C ASP A 210 26.27 15.50 9.41
N ASP A 211 26.83 14.95 10.50
CA ASP A 211 26.17 14.68 11.80
C ASP A 211 24.88 13.82 11.75
N THR A 212 24.56 13.25 10.58
CA THR A 212 23.34 12.44 10.37
C THR A 212 23.59 11.14 9.63
N THR A 213 24.81 10.92 9.12
CA THR A 213 25.13 9.74 8.31
C THR A 213 26.21 8.93 9.01
N VAL A 214 25.95 7.63 9.20
CA VAL A 214 26.87 6.69 9.86
C VAL A 214 27.18 5.56 8.89
N SER A 215 28.44 5.46 8.47
CA SER A 215 28.94 4.36 7.65
C SER A 215 29.85 3.43 8.46
N ILE A 216 29.72 2.14 8.23
CA ILE A 216 30.55 1.08 8.82
C ILE A 216 31.26 0.37 7.68
N LYS A 217 32.58 0.53 7.60
CA LYS A 217 33.42 0.01 6.52
C LYS A 217 34.25 -1.19 6.99
N THR A 218 34.29 -2.22 6.13
CA THR A 218 35.21 -3.36 6.21
C THR A 218 36.17 -3.35 5.02
N ASP A 219 36.97 -4.42 4.86
CA ASP A 219 37.81 -4.61 3.68
C ASP A 219 37.02 -4.98 2.41
N LYS A 220 35.73 -5.36 2.56
CA LYS A 220 34.89 -5.86 1.47
C LYS A 220 33.51 -5.19 1.35
N ALA A 221 33.08 -4.45 2.36
CA ALA A 221 31.73 -3.92 2.44
C ALA A 221 31.70 -2.51 3.07
N ILE A 222 30.69 -1.73 2.68
CA ILE A 222 30.31 -0.48 3.34
C ILE A 222 28.81 -0.55 3.61
N PHE A 223 28.44 -0.48 4.88
CA PHE A 223 27.05 -0.32 5.30
C PHE A 223 26.84 1.11 5.76
N THR A 224 25.83 1.81 5.23
CA THR A 224 25.56 3.21 5.56
C THR A 224 24.13 3.38 6.06
N TYR A 225 23.96 4.08 7.17
CA TYR A 225 22.71 4.70 7.59
C TYR A 225 22.69 6.18 7.24
N GLU A 226 21.55 6.68 6.78
CA GLU A 226 21.29 8.11 6.60
C GLU A 226 20.19 8.59 7.56
N GLU A 227 20.15 9.89 7.87
CA GLU A 227 19.15 10.48 8.76
C GLU A 227 19.13 9.86 10.18
N VAL A 228 20.30 9.49 10.69
CA VAL A 228 20.48 8.98 12.07
C VAL A 228 20.50 10.15 13.04
N GLY A 229 19.73 10.03 14.12
CA GLY A 229 19.70 10.98 15.22
C GLY A 229 20.37 10.40 16.45
N ASN A 230 20.76 11.27 17.38
CA ASN A 230 21.39 10.86 18.65
C ASN A 230 22.56 9.86 18.42
N ILE A 231 23.42 10.14 17.44
CA ILE A 231 24.55 9.28 17.09
C ILE A 231 25.41 9.03 18.34
N ARG A 232 25.78 7.76 18.56
CA ARG A 232 26.49 7.26 19.76
C ARG A 232 27.96 6.93 19.51
N VAL A 233 28.39 7.00 18.25
CA VAL A 233 29.74 6.65 17.77
C VAL A 233 30.42 7.86 17.16
N SER A 234 31.75 7.86 17.17
CA SER A 234 32.60 8.90 16.59
C SER A 234 33.33 8.41 15.34
N ASP A 235 33.78 9.35 14.50
CA ASP A 235 34.61 9.02 13.35
C ASP A 235 35.87 8.25 13.76
N GLY A 236 36.12 7.12 13.09
CA GLY A 236 37.26 6.25 13.36
C GLY A 236 37.01 5.13 14.39
N ASP A 237 35.88 5.14 15.10
CA ASP A 237 35.53 4.10 16.09
C ASP A 237 35.48 2.70 15.44
N GLN A 238 35.71 1.68 16.27
CA GLN A 238 35.49 0.28 15.90
C GLN A 238 34.23 -0.23 16.58
N VAL A 239 33.27 -0.74 15.80
CA VAL A 239 32.03 -1.32 16.30
C VAL A 239 31.96 -2.82 16.01
N LYS A 240 31.24 -3.55 16.86
CA LYS A 240 30.81 -4.94 16.64
C LYS A 240 29.37 -4.95 16.13
N ALA A 241 28.98 -6.05 15.48
CA ALA A 241 27.58 -6.25 15.13
C ALA A 241 26.70 -6.22 16.40
N GLY A 242 25.59 -5.48 16.35
CA GLY A 242 24.65 -5.27 17.46
C GLY A 242 24.91 -4.02 18.32
N ASP A 243 26.10 -3.39 18.21
CA ASP A 243 26.40 -2.15 18.95
C ASP A 243 25.44 -1.02 18.52
N GLU A 244 24.89 -0.27 19.48
CA GLU A 244 24.01 0.87 19.17
C GLU A 244 24.84 2.02 18.57
N VAL A 245 24.47 2.45 17.37
CA VAL A 245 25.15 3.54 16.64
C VAL A 245 24.36 4.85 16.70
N GLY A 246 23.05 4.79 16.96
CA GLY A 246 22.20 5.97 17.05
C GLY A 246 20.72 5.59 17.14
N LYS A 247 19.85 6.50 16.69
CA LYS A 247 18.39 6.34 16.71
C LYS A 247 17.75 6.79 15.41
N VAL A 248 16.63 6.16 15.09
CA VAL A 248 15.79 6.53 13.96
C VAL A 248 15.17 7.92 14.20
N THR A 249 15.32 8.84 13.24
CA THR A 249 14.69 10.17 13.29
C THR A 249 13.38 10.22 12.52
N ALA A 250 13.32 9.53 11.39
CA ALA A 250 12.15 9.51 10.52
C ALA A 250 10.97 8.79 11.18
N ASN A 251 9.77 9.21 10.81
CA ASN A 251 8.53 8.57 11.24
C ASN A 251 8.16 7.46 10.25
N GLY A 252 8.45 6.22 10.63
CA GLY A 252 8.03 5.01 9.93
C GLY A 252 9.13 4.24 9.21
N TYR A 253 10.35 4.78 9.08
CA TYR A 253 11.44 4.09 8.39
C TYR A 253 12.85 4.51 8.81
N GLN A 254 13.84 3.73 8.40
CA GLN A 254 15.27 4.04 8.44
C GLN A 254 15.87 3.80 7.04
N ILE A 255 16.62 4.78 6.53
CA ILE A 255 17.33 4.68 5.24
C ILE A 255 18.65 3.96 5.44
N ILE A 256 18.94 3.00 4.57
CA ILE A 256 20.20 2.26 4.51
C ILE A 256 20.75 2.19 3.08
N GLN A 257 22.06 2.04 2.96
CA GLN A 257 22.74 1.67 1.71
C GLN A 257 23.76 0.57 2.00
N TYR A 258 23.91 -0.35 1.06
CA TYR A 258 24.92 -1.40 1.15
C TYR A 258 25.76 -1.47 -0.12
N GLN A 259 27.07 -1.46 0.03
CA GLN A 259 28.03 -1.50 -1.07
C GLN A 259 29.04 -2.62 -0.85
N LYS A 260 29.42 -3.29 -1.93
CA LYS A 260 30.42 -4.36 -1.93
C LYS A 260 31.59 -3.99 -2.83
N LEU A 261 32.79 -4.41 -2.43
CA LEU A 261 34.01 -4.20 -3.20
C LEU A 261 34.04 -5.18 -4.38
N GLU A 262 33.86 -4.67 -5.59
CA GLU A 262 33.83 -5.48 -6.82
C GLU A 262 35.24 -5.63 -7.43
N GLU A 263 35.99 -4.53 -7.53
CA GLU A 263 37.36 -4.53 -8.04
C GLU A 263 38.28 -3.91 -6.99
N LYS A 264 39.35 -4.62 -6.61
CA LYS A 264 40.37 -4.09 -5.70
C LYS A 264 41.22 -3.04 -6.41
N GLU A 265 41.73 -2.10 -5.63
CA GLU A 265 42.70 -1.13 -6.14
C GLU A 265 43.93 -1.85 -6.72
N THR A 266 44.34 -1.39 -7.90
CA THR A 266 45.58 -1.78 -8.58
C THR A 266 46.38 -0.53 -8.88
N LYS A 267 47.62 -0.67 -9.37
CA LYS A 267 48.46 0.48 -9.75
C LYS A 267 47.78 1.41 -10.78
N ASP A 268 46.89 0.86 -11.61
CA ASP A 268 46.30 1.57 -12.76
C ASP A 268 44.79 1.84 -12.59
N LYS A 269 44.14 1.29 -11.56
CA LYS A 269 42.69 1.44 -11.32
C LYS A 269 42.40 1.58 -9.84
N LYS A 270 41.57 2.57 -9.49
CA LYS A 270 41.01 2.71 -8.14
C LYS A 270 40.07 1.55 -7.82
N GLU A 271 39.85 1.30 -6.53
CA GLU A 271 38.83 0.37 -6.08
C GLU A 271 37.43 0.73 -6.63
N LYS A 272 36.66 -0.29 -6.99
CA LYS A 272 35.28 -0.18 -7.47
C LYS A 272 34.33 -0.70 -6.41
N TRP A 273 33.55 0.21 -5.82
CA TRP A 273 32.46 -0.11 -4.91
C TRP A 273 31.14 -0.10 -5.68
N THR A 274 30.36 -1.15 -5.50
CA THR A 274 29.09 -1.32 -6.20
C THR A 274 27.96 -1.43 -5.17
N SER A 275 26.94 -0.58 -5.33
CA SER A 275 25.72 -0.64 -4.53
C SER A 275 24.94 -1.91 -4.86
N VAL A 276 24.56 -2.67 -3.85
CA VAL A 276 23.88 -3.96 -3.96
C VAL A 276 22.59 -3.97 -3.15
N ASN A 277 21.64 -4.83 -3.51
CA ASN A 277 20.42 -5.01 -2.72
C ASN A 277 20.76 -5.57 -1.31
N PRO A 278 20.57 -4.80 -0.22
CA PRO A 278 20.86 -5.30 1.13
C PRO A 278 19.96 -6.48 1.55
N GLY A 279 18.81 -6.67 0.89
CA GLY A 279 17.89 -7.78 1.16
C GLY A 279 18.52 -9.16 0.99
N PHE A 280 19.57 -9.30 0.17
CA PHE A 280 20.28 -10.57 0.00
C PHE A 280 21.15 -10.95 1.21
N TYR A 281 21.49 -9.97 2.04
CA TYR A 281 22.50 -10.13 3.10
C TYR A 281 21.90 -10.15 4.51
N PHE A 282 20.60 -9.84 4.64
CA PHE A 282 19.85 -10.05 5.86
C PHE A 282 19.30 -11.47 5.91
N GLN A 283 19.05 -11.98 7.13
CA GLN A 283 18.49 -13.32 7.32
C GLN A 283 17.13 -13.48 6.65
N SER A 284 16.22 -12.53 6.88
CA SER A 284 14.88 -12.56 6.29
C SER A 284 14.35 -11.16 6.08
N VAL A 285 13.75 -10.93 4.90
CA VAL A 285 13.13 -9.66 4.51
C VAL A 285 11.79 -9.92 3.84
N THR A 286 10.88 -8.96 3.97
CA THR A 286 9.62 -8.91 3.21
C THR A 286 9.51 -7.56 2.52
N TYR A 287 8.90 -7.51 1.34
CA TYR A 287 8.76 -6.29 0.56
C TYR A 287 7.32 -5.80 0.63
N ASN A 288 7.14 -4.55 1.08
CA ASN A 288 5.83 -3.93 1.15
C ASN A 288 5.39 -3.33 -0.21
N GLN A 289 6.33 -3.17 -1.15
CA GLN A 289 6.04 -2.72 -2.50
C GLN A 289 5.58 -3.90 -3.35
N THR A 290 4.33 -3.86 -3.78
CA THR A 290 3.71 -4.90 -4.60
C THR A 290 3.02 -4.29 -5.82
N THR A 291 2.95 -5.04 -6.92
CA THR A 291 2.25 -4.62 -8.13
C THR A 291 0.85 -4.10 -7.77
N SER A 292 0.60 -2.85 -8.12
CA SER A 292 -0.66 -2.16 -7.89
C SER A 292 -1.33 -1.94 -9.23
N VAL A 293 -2.44 -2.62 -9.45
CA VAL A 293 -3.28 -2.41 -10.63
C VAL A 293 -4.28 -1.34 -10.24
N ILE A 294 -4.15 -0.17 -10.85
CA ILE A 294 -5.18 0.87 -10.84
C ILE A 294 -6.30 0.35 -11.74
N THR A 295 -7.10 -0.57 -11.19
CA THR A 295 -8.52 -0.50 -11.48
C THR A 295 -8.94 0.90 -11.06
N THR A 296 -9.82 1.55 -11.81
CA THR A 296 -10.37 2.86 -11.44
C THR A 296 -11.12 2.71 -10.11
N LEU A 297 -10.38 2.75 -9.03
CA LEU A 297 -10.84 2.74 -7.66
C LEU A 297 -11.22 4.19 -7.40
N ASN A 298 -12.47 4.52 -7.74
CA ASN A 298 -13.08 5.77 -7.34
C ASN A 298 -12.78 6.01 -5.85
N GLY A 299 -12.50 7.26 -5.45
CA GLY A 299 -12.19 7.65 -4.06
C GLY A 299 -13.24 7.27 -2.99
N ASP A 300 -14.33 6.64 -3.40
CA ASP A 300 -15.41 6.05 -2.62
C ASP A 300 -14.96 4.85 -1.74
N LEU A 301 -14.05 3.99 -2.22
CA LEU A 301 -13.66 2.77 -1.48
C LEU A 301 -12.85 3.06 -0.21
N GLY A 302 -11.84 3.92 -0.27
CA GLY A 302 -11.06 4.29 0.92
C GLY A 302 -11.93 4.98 2.00
N GLN A 303 -12.85 5.85 1.58
CA GLN A 303 -13.79 6.50 2.50
C GLN A 303 -14.72 5.48 3.17
N LYS A 304 -15.28 4.55 2.40
CA LYS A 304 -16.07 3.43 2.93
C LYS A 304 -15.28 2.58 3.92
N SER A 305 -14.03 2.22 3.60
CA SER A 305 -13.16 1.45 4.48
C SER A 305 -12.89 2.16 5.82
N ARG A 306 -12.70 3.49 5.80
CA ARG A 306 -12.53 4.29 7.02
C ARG A 306 -13.79 4.33 7.87
N ALA A 307 -14.95 4.57 7.24
CA ALA A 307 -16.23 4.58 7.96
C ALA A 307 -16.50 3.23 8.64
N ILE A 308 -16.19 2.12 7.96
CA ILE A 308 -16.31 0.78 8.53
C ILE A 308 -15.30 0.56 9.67
N LYS A 309 -14.04 1.04 9.53
CA LYS A 309 -13.04 1.01 10.61
C LYS A 309 -13.57 1.71 11.87
N ASP A 310 -14.09 2.92 11.71
CA ASP A 310 -14.57 3.75 12.81
C ASP A 310 -15.78 3.12 13.53
N TYR A 311 -16.66 2.47 12.77
CA TYR A 311 -17.78 1.71 13.30
C TYR A 311 -17.32 0.45 14.06
N LEU A 312 -16.48 -0.38 13.43
CA LEU A 312 -16.05 -1.67 13.99
C LEU A 312 -15.10 -1.51 15.18
N LYS A 313 -14.29 -0.45 15.23
CA LYS A 313 -13.39 -0.17 16.36
C LYS A 313 -14.13 -0.03 17.68
N GLN A 314 -15.40 0.38 17.65
CA GLN A 314 -16.26 0.51 18.83
C GLN A 314 -16.84 -0.83 19.29
N LYS A 315 -16.85 -1.84 18.42
CA LYS A 315 -17.55 -3.13 18.62
C LYS A 315 -16.63 -4.33 18.73
N VAL A 316 -15.42 -4.25 18.16
CA VAL A 316 -14.45 -5.35 18.12
C VAL A 316 -13.19 -4.94 18.91
N PRO A 317 -13.10 -5.32 20.20
CA PRO A 317 -11.88 -5.16 20.97
C PRO A 317 -10.71 -5.89 20.30
N GLY A 318 -9.61 -5.20 20.05
CA GLY A 318 -8.44 -5.76 19.38
C GLY A 318 -8.52 -5.78 17.85
N LEU A 319 -9.45 -5.01 17.24
CA LEU A 319 -9.49 -4.82 15.78
C LEU A 319 -8.11 -4.41 15.23
N THR A 320 -7.59 -5.19 14.28
CA THR A 320 -6.33 -4.91 13.60
C THR A 320 -6.59 -4.33 12.21
N ASP A 321 -5.65 -3.51 11.72
CA ASP A 321 -5.72 -2.98 10.36
C ASP A 321 -5.54 -4.09 9.33
N ASN A 322 -4.76 -5.12 9.64
CA ASN A 322 -4.55 -6.28 8.78
C ASN A 322 -5.85 -7.07 8.57
N GLY A 323 -6.52 -7.43 9.68
CA GLY A 323 -7.76 -8.19 9.66
C GLY A 323 -8.90 -7.43 9.00
N LEU A 324 -9.02 -6.13 9.30
CA LEU A 324 -10.01 -5.27 8.67
C LEU A 324 -9.78 -5.14 7.16
N ALA A 325 -8.54 -4.90 6.74
CA ALA A 325 -8.22 -4.75 5.33
C ALA A 325 -8.43 -6.05 4.55
N ALA A 326 -8.14 -7.20 5.14
CA ALA A 326 -8.39 -8.51 4.56
C ALA A 326 -9.89 -8.77 4.28
N MET A 327 -10.76 -8.46 5.25
CA MET A 327 -12.21 -8.54 5.06
C MET A 327 -12.68 -7.57 3.97
N LEU A 328 -12.26 -6.31 4.05
CA LEU A 328 -12.71 -5.29 3.10
C LEU A 328 -12.18 -5.49 1.68
N GLY A 329 -10.99 -6.10 1.52
CA GLY A 329 -10.46 -6.47 0.21
C GLY A 329 -11.31 -7.53 -0.48
N ASN A 330 -11.87 -8.47 0.29
CA ASN A 330 -12.86 -9.41 -0.20
C ASN A 330 -14.16 -8.71 -0.61
N PHE A 331 -14.72 -7.87 0.25
CA PHE A 331 -15.96 -7.15 -0.07
C PHE A 331 -15.81 -6.13 -1.20
N ALA A 332 -14.63 -5.58 -1.42
CA ALA A 332 -14.35 -4.72 -2.57
C ALA A 332 -14.53 -5.49 -3.89
N THR A 333 -13.99 -6.70 -3.98
CA THR A 333 -14.18 -7.57 -5.15
C THR A 333 -15.61 -8.10 -5.23
N GLU A 334 -16.22 -8.44 -4.11
CA GLU A 334 -17.53 -9.10 -4.05
C GLU A 334 -18.69 -8.13 -4.39
N SER A 335 -18.70 -6.97 -3.74
CA SER A 335 -19.82 -6.03 -3.80
C SER A 335 -19.43 -4.58 -4.08
N ASN A 336 -18.14 -4.29 -4.23
CA ASN A 336 -17.59 -2.93 -4.22
C ASN A 336 -17.88 -2.18 -2.90
N ILE A 337 -17.89 -2.93 -1.79
CA ILE A 337 -18.28 -2.46 -0.45
C ILE A 337 -19.62 -1.70 -0.53
N ASN A 338 -20.59 -2.24 -1.27
CA ASN A 338 -21.91 -1.66 -1.41
C ASN A 338 -22.93 -2.57 -0.71
N PRO A 339 -23.54 -2.12 0.41
CA PRO A 339 -24.52 -2.93 1.14
C PRO A 339 -25.83 -3.10 0.36
N LYS A 340 -26.11 -2.23 -0.63
CA LYS A 340 -27.28 -2.32 -1.51
C LYS A 340 -26.89 -3.01 -2.82
N ARG A 341 -26.55 -4.29 -2.72
CA ARG A 341 -26.26 -5.19 -3.85
C ARG A 341 -27.02 -6.50 -3.69
N ALA A 342 -27.43 -7.07 -4.81
CA ALA A 342 -27.96 -8.42 -4.85
C ALA A 342 -27.41 -9.13 -6.09
N GLU A 343 -27.13 -10.43 -5.98
CA GLU A 343 -26.60 -11.21 -7.09
C GLU A 343 -27.59 -11.17 -8.28
N GLY A 344 -27.07 -10.86 -9.47
CA GLY A 344 -27.85 -10.66 -10.69
C GLY A 344 -28.59 -9.31 -10.79
N ASP A 345 -28.39 -8.37 -9.87
CA ASP A 345 -29.07 -7.06 -9.86
C ASP A 345 -28.85 -6.21 -11.12
N TYR A 346 -27.72 -6.35 -11.79
CA TYR A 346 -27.34 -5.65 -13.02
C TYR A 346 -28.03 -6.17 -14.28
N LEU A 347 -28.76 -7.30 -14.21
CA LEU A 347 -29.47 -7.87 -15.35
C LEU A 347 -30.70 -7.02 -15.72
N SER A 348 -31.37 -7.37 -16.81
CA SER A 348 -32.67 -6.76 -17.12
C SER A 348 -33.76 -7.33 -16.20
N PRO A 349 -34.75 -6.52 -15.78
CA PRO A 349 -35.95 -7.04 -15.12
C PRO A 349 -36.64 -8.13 -15.99
N PRO A 350 -37.27 -9.15 -15.38
CA PRO A 350 -37.63 -9.23 -13.96
C PRO A 350 -36.55 -9.85 -13.05
N VAL A 351 -35.44 -10.36 -13.60
CA VAL A 351 -34.36 -10.97 -12.80
C VAL A 351 -33.47 -9.89 -12.17
N GLY A 352 -33.12 -8.87 -12.96
CA GLY A 352 -32.41 -7.70 -12.49
C GLY A 352 -33.29 -6.74 -11.69
N ALA A 353 -32.66 -5.71 -11.11
CA ALA A 353 -33.32 -4.81 -10.17
C ALA A 353 -34.04 -3.65 -10.85
N ASP A 354 -35.20 -3.28 -10.31
CA ASP A 354 -35.85 -1.99 -10.51
C ASP A 354 -36.18 -1.32 -9.15
N SER A 355 -36.93 -0.23 -9.17
CA SER A 355 -37.28 0.51 -7.95
C SER A 355 -38.12 -0.28 -6.94
N SER A 356 -38.85 -1.31 -7.39
CA SER A 356 -39.72 -2.14 -6.54
C SER A 356 -39.03 -3.38 -5.96
N SER A 357 -37.89 -3.78 -6.53
CA SER A 357 -37.18 -5.02 -6.21
C SER A 357 -36.64 -5.13 -4.78
N TRP A 358 -36.10 -4.03 -4.23
CA TRP A 358 -35.25 -4.08 -3.03
C TRP A 358 -35.98 -4.44 -1.73
N ASP A 359 -37.31 -4.35 -1.73
CA ASP A 359 -38.18 -4.70 -0.60
C ASP A 359 -39.16 -5.84 -0.96
N ASP A 360 -39.05 -6.42 -2.16
CA ASP A 360 -39.89 -7.53 -2.62
C ASP A 360 -39.22 -8.88 -2.27
N GLU A 361 -39.82 -9.60 -1.32
CA GLU A 361 -39.33 -10.91 -0.88
C GLU A 361 -39.30 -11.95 -2.01
N SER A 362 -40.19 -11.85 -2.99
CA SER A 362 -40.21 -12.78 -4.13
C SER A 362 -39.04 -12.54 -5.08
N TRP A 363 -38.67 -11.28 -5.30
CA TRP A 363 -37.51 -10.92 -6.11
C TRP A 363 -36.20 -11.29 -5.40
N LEU A 364 -36.09 -11.01 -4.10
CA LEU A 364 -34.95 -11.40 -3.28
C LEU A 364 -34.79 -12.94 -3.23
N ALA A 365 -35.88 -13.70 -3.26
CA ALA A 365 -35.83 -15.15 -3.19
C ALA A 365 -35.49 -15.84 -4.53
N ILE A 366 -35.24 -15.11 -5.62
CA ILE A 366 -34.84 -15.71 -6.90
C ILE A 366 -33.50 -16.44 -6.74
N GLY A 367 -33.45 -17.71 -7.16
CA GLY A 367 -32.26 -18.57 -7.09
C GLY A 367 -31.41 -18.60 -8.37
N GLY A 368 -30.27 -19.28 -8.29
CA GLY A 368 -29.24 -19.34 -9.34
C GLY A 368 -29.73 -19.75 -10.73
N PRO A 369 -30.58 -20.78 -10.89
CA PRO A 369 -31.06 -21.20 -12.22
C PRO A 369 -31.78 -20.09 -12.99
N ALA A 370 -32.49 -19.19 -12.31
CA ALA A 370 -33.14 -18.07 -12.95
C ALA A 370 -32.15 -16.93 -13.30
N ILE A 371 -31.06 -16.80 -12.54
CA ILE A 371 -30.02 -15.77 -12.76
C ILE A 371 -29.06 -16.19 -13.88
N TYR A 372 -28.71 -17.47 -13.94
CA TYR A 372 -27.64 -18.00 -14.81
C TYR A 372 -28.13 -18.98 -15.87
N ASN A 373 -29.35 -18.80 -16.38
CA ASN A 373 -29.91 -19.59 -17.48
C ASN A 373 -29.83 -21.11 -17.25
N GLY A 374 -30.31 -21.56 -16.09
CA GLY A 374 -30.37 -22.97 -15.70
C GLY A 374 -29.14 -23.50 -14.96
N ARG A 375 -28.11 -22.67 -14.72
CA ARG A 375 -26.88 -23.04 -14.00
C ARG A 375 -26.96 -22.70 -12.51
N TYR A 376 -26.03 -23.24 -11.73
CA TYR A 376 -25.90 -23.02 -10.28
C TYR A 376 -27.16 -23.37 -9.45
N PRO A 377 -27.68 -24.61 -9.55
CA PRO A 377 -28.84 -25.04 -8.77
C PRO A 377 -28.58 -25.06 -7.25
N ASN A 378 -27.31 -24.98 -6.81
CA ASN A 378 -26.98 -24.88 -5.39
C ASN A 378 -27.45 -23.56 -4.78
N ILE A 379 -27.60 -22.49 -5.57
CA ILE A 379 -28.05 -21.17 -5.08
C ILE A 379 -29.58 -21.19 -5.00
N LEU A 380 -30.12 -21.37 -3.80
CA LEU A 380 -31.55 -21.41 -3.55
C LEU A 380 -32.16 -20.01 -3.49
N ARG A 381 -31.43 -19.05 -2.90
CA ARG A 381 -31.76 -17.62 -2.90
C ARG A 381 -30.48 -16.82 -3.11
N ARG A 382 -30.52 -15.86 -4.02
CA ARG A 382 -29.38 -15.04 -4.45
C ARG A 382 -28.59 -14.41 -3.30
N GLY A 383 -27.32 -14.13 -3.52
CA GLY A 383 -26.49 -13.37 -2.59
C GLY A 383 -27.01 -11.94 -2.34
N LEU A 384 -26.91 -11.47 -1.09
CA LEU A 384 -27.26 -10.11 -0.69
C LEU A 384 -26.08 -9.38 -0.04
N GLY A 385 -25.98 -8.06 -0.27
CA GLY A 385 -25.17 -7.15 0.53
C GLY A 385 -23.65 -7.31 0.37
N LEU A 386 -22.92 -6.86 1.40
CA LEU A 386 -21.45 -6.75 1.36
C LEU A 386 -20.74 -8.05 0.99
N GLY A 387 -21.12 -9.15 1.66
CA GLY A 387 -20.52 -10.48 1.49
C GLY A 387 -21.43 -11.47 0.75
N GLN A 388 -22.36 -10.96 -0.06
CA GLN A 388 -23.28 -11.77 -0.88
C GLN A 388 -23.88 -12.97 -0.13
N TRP A 389 -24.48 -12.71 1.04
CA TRP A 389 -25.07 -13.75 1.88
C TRP A 389 -26.13 -14.54 1.12
N THR A 390 -25.88 -15.83 0.95
CA THR A 390 -26.62 -16.71 0.03
C THR A 390 -27.24 -17.88 0.79
N ASP A 391 -28.46 -18.27 0.42
CA ASP A 391 -29.02 -19.55 0.85
C ASP A 391 -28.65 -20.64 -0.16
N THR A 392 -28.07 -21.73 0.32
CA THR A 392 -27.54 -22.81 -0.53
C THR A 392 -28.11 -24.17 -0.17
N ALA A 393 -28.16 -25.08 -1.15
CA ALA A 393 -28.72 -26.42 -0.95
C ALA A 393 -27.87 -27.30 -0.01
N ASP A 394 -26.60 -26.96 0.18
CA ASP A 394 -25.68 -27.58 1.14
C ASP A 394 -25.81 -27.05 2.59
N GLY A 395 -26.74 -26.11 2.84
CA GLY A 395 -27.20 -25.77 4.19
C GLY A 395 -26.95 -24.34 4.67
N SER A 396 -26.37 -23.46 3.85
CA SER A 396 -26.33 -22.02 4.19
C SER A 396 -27.74 -21.44 4.19
N THR A 397 -28.04 -20.63 5.21
CA THR A 397 -29.31 -19.88 5.33
C THR A 397 -29.09 -18.38 5.55
N ARG A 398 -27.91 -17.88 5.14
CA ARG A 398 -27.45 -16.53 5.49
C ARG A 398 -28.23 -15.41 4.81
N HIS A 399 -28.78 -15.65 3.61
CA HIS A 399 -29.72 -14.70 2.99
C HIS A 399 -30.94 -14.52 3.90
N THR A 400 -31.53 -15.63 4.32
CA THR A 400 -32.72 -15.62 5.20
C THR A 400 -32.42 -15.00 6.56
N LEU A 401 -31.27 -15.31 7.15
CA LEU A 401 -30.84 -14.77 8.43
C LEU A 401 -30.68 -13.24 8.36
N LEU A 402 -30.07 -12.70 7.30
CA LEU A 402 -29.93 -11.25 7.13
C LEU A 402 -31.29 -10.54 7.08
N LEU A 403 -32.24 -11.05 6.30
CA LEU A 403 -33.59 -10.45 6.21
C LEU A 403 -34.33 -10.51 7.54
N ASN A 404 -34.23 -11.62 8.27
CA ASN A 404 -34.83 -11.76 9.60
C ASN A 404 -34.19 -10.82 10.62
N TYR A 405 -32.86 -10.69 10.59
CA TYR A 405 -32.13 -9.76 11.44
C TYR A 405 -32.56 -8.31 11.15
N ALA A 406 -32.64 -7.92 9.88
CA ALA A 406 -33.14 -6.61 9.44
C ALA A 406 -34.53 -6.29 10.00
N LYS A 407 -35.47 -7.24 9.87
CA LYS A 407 -36.82 -7.14 10.43
C LYS A 407 -36.79 -6.97 11.95
N SER A 408 -35.98 -7.76 12.66
CA SER A 408 -35.87 -7.68 14.12
C SER A 408 -35.34 -6.34 14.63
N LYS A 409 -34.49 -5.68 13.84
CA LYS A 409 -33.92 -4.37 14.15
C LYS A 409 -34.74 -3.21 13.57
N ASN A 410 -35.84 -3.49 12.88
CA ASN A 410 -36.67 -2.52 12.16
C ASN A 410 -35.85 -1.59 11.24
N LYS A 411 -34.91 -2.19 10.48
CA LYS A 411 -34.03 -1.49 9.53
C LYS A 411 -34.11 -2.16 8.16
N LYS A 412 -33.66 -1.46 7.13
CA LYS A 412 -33.51 -2.01 5.78
C LYS A 412 -32.34 -3.00 5.73
N TRP A 413 -32.50 -4.12 5.04
CA TRP A 413 -31.43 -5.14 4.96
C TRP A 413 -30.17 -4.63 4.27
N TYR A 414 -30.29 -3.60 3.42
CA TYR A 414 -29.19 -2.92 2.73
C TYR A 414 -28.63 -1.72 3.50
N ASP A 415 -28.96 -1.57 4.78
CA ASP A 415 -28.29 -0.63 5.69
C ASP A 415 -26.87 -1.12 6.03
N LEU A 416 -25.87 -0.24 5.92
CA LEU A 416 -24.46 -0.61 6.13
C LEU A 416 -24.21 -1.11 7.55
N GLU A 417 -24.61 -0.32 8.55
CA GLU A 417 -24.39 -0.65 9.95
C GLU A 417 -25.15 -1.93 10.36
N LEU A 418 -26.38 -2.13 9.84
CA LEU A 418 -27.08 -3.38 10.04
C LEU A 418 -26.28 -4.58 9.53
N GLN A 419 -25.71 -4.51 8.32
CA GLN A 419 -24.94 -5.62 7.76
C GLN A 419 -23.66 -5.91 8.56
N LEU A 420 -23.00 -4.86 9.06
CA LEU A 420 -21.85 -5.00 9.97
C LEU A 420 -22.25 -5.62 11.32
N ASP A 421 -23.41 -5.24 11.86
CA ASP A 421 -23.93 -5.85 13.09
C ASP A 421 -24.37 -7.29 12.86
N PHE A 422 -24.97 -7.59 11.70
CA PHE A 422 -25.37 -8.93 11.34
C PHE A 422 -24.17 -9.88 11.31
N MET A 423 -23.06 -9.51 10.68
CA MET A 423 -21.87 -10.37 10.62
C MET A 423 -21.20 -10.58 11.99
N LEU A 424 -21.39 -9.67 12.95
CA LEU A 424 -20.86 -9.76 14.31
C LEU A 424 -21.80 -10.49 15.28
N GLU A 425 -23.11 -10.40 15.09
CA GLU A 425 -24.10 -10.78 16.11
C GLU A 425 -25.28 -11.61 15.57
N GLY A 426 -25.63 -11.44 14.30
CA GLY A 426 -26.83 -12.01 13.68
C GLY A 426 -26.61 -13.24 12.81
N ASP A 427 -25.37 -13.48 12.38
CA ASP A 427 -24.99 -14.64 11.58
C ASP A 427 -24.84 -15.90 12.44
N THR A 428 -24.45 -17.03 11.84
CA THR A 428 -24.23 -18.27 12.59
C THR A 428 -22.96 -18.19 13.44
N PRO A 429 -22.88 -18.92 14.58
CA PRO A 429 -21.71 -18.90 15.45
C PRO A 429 -20.38 -19.22 14.74
N TYR A 430 -20.43 -20.08 13.72
CA TYR A 430 -19.26 -20.41 12.91
C TYR A 430 -18.70 -19.19 12.17
N TYR A 431 -19.54 -18.45 11.44
CA TYR A 431 -19.11 -17.27 10.68
C TYR A 431 -18.72 -16.10 11.59
N ILE A 432 -19.41 -15.92 12.71
CA ILE A 432 -19.06 -14.90 13.72
C ILE A 432 -17.67 -15.17 14.30
N THR A 433 -17.39 -16.42 14.67
CA THR A 433 -16.09 -16.82 15.24
C THR A 433 -14.98 -16.65 14.21
N GLY A 434 -15.22 -17.12 12.98
CA GLY A 434 -14.29 -16.95 11.86
C GLY A 434 -13.96 -15.49 11.59
N LEU A 435 -14.98 -14.65 11.45
CA LEU A 435 -14.83 -13.20 11.27
C LEU A 435 -14.01 -12.58 12.40
N THR A 436 -14.39 -12.85 13.66
CA THR A 436 -13.73 -12.25 14.83
C THR A 436 -12.24 -12.60 14.86
N SER A 437 -11.90 -13.87 14.62
CA SER A 437 -10.51 -14.32 14.59
C SER A 437 -9.67 -13.62 13.51
N ILE A 438 -10.27 -13.30 12.37
CA ILE A 438 -9.60 -12.57 11.28
C ILE A 438 -9.43 -11.11 11.68
N LEU A 439 -10.52 -10.46 12.13
CA LEU A 439 -10.53 -9.04 12.50
C LEU A 439 -9.55 -8.71 13.63
N THR A 440 -9.22 -9.67 14.50
CA THR A 440 -8.28 -9.47 15.61
C THR A 440 -6.89 -10.07 15.38
N SER A 441 -6.61 -10.67 14.22
CA SER A 441 -5.30 -11.28 13.93
C SER A 441 -4.27 -10.25 13.47
N THR A 442 -3.01 -10.47 13.84
CA THR A 442 -1.84 -9.66 13.41
C THR A 442 -1.06 -10.31 12.27
N GLU A 443 -1.54 -11.44 11.73
CA GLU A 443 -0.94 -12.08 10.56
C GLU A 443 -0.98 -11.16 9.33
N ASP A 444 -0.19 -11.48 8.31
CA ASP A 444 -0.09 -10.64 7.12
C ASP A 444 -1.43 -10.55 6.37
N VAL A 445 -1.62 -9.42 5.69
CA VAL A 445 -2.86 -9.09 4.98
C VAL A 445 -3.19 -10.13 3.91
N GLU A 446 -2.19 -10.71 3.25
CA GLU A 446 -2.42 -11.69 2.17
C GLU A 446 -3.02 -12.98 2.73
N THR A 447 -2.39 -13.52 3.77
CA THR A 447 -2.82 -14.72 4.50
C THR A 447 -4.23 -14.54 5.05
N LEU A 448 -4.52 -13.39 5.69
CA LEU A 448 -5.84 -13.12 6.25
C LEU A 448 -6.90 -12.92 5.16
N THR A 449 -6.54 -12.34 4.02
CA THR A 449 -7.46 -12.16 2.89
C THR A 449 -7.87 -13.51 2.31
N GLU A 450 -6.91 -14.42 2.12
CA GLU A 450 -7.17 -15.77 1.64
C GLU A 450 -7.95 -16.59 2.68
N ARG A 451 -7.61 -16.47 3.97
CA ARG A 451 -8.37 -17.10 5.05
C ARG A 451 -9.83 -16.63 5.08
N PHE A 452 -10.08 -15.34 4.92
CA PHE A 452 -11.43 -14.79 4.84
C PHE A 452 -12.18 -15.37 3.63
N LEU A 453 -11.55 -15.35 2.46
CA LEU A 453 -12.11 -15.91 1.23
C LEU A 453 -12.50 -17.39 1.37
N VAL A 454 -11.62 -18.21 1.94
CA VAL A 454 -11.84 -19.65 2.05
C VAL A 454 -12.83 -19.97 3.17
N ASN A 455 -12.64 -19.40 4.35
CA ASN A 455 -13.34 -19.84 5.56
C ASN A 455 -14.63 -19.07 5.86
N TRP A 456 -14.79 -17.85 5.31
CA TRP A 456 -15.96 -17.00 5.55
C TRP A 456 -16.83 -16.81 4.30
N GLU A 457 -16.22 -16.56 3.12
CA GLU A 457 -16.96 -16.47 1.84
C GLU A 457 -17.24 -17.87 1.27
N GLY A 458 -16.37 -18.85 1.52
CA GLY A 458 -16.50 -20.22 1.00
C GLY A 458 -16.03 -20.40 -0.45
N ASN A 459 -15.27 -19.44 -1.00
CA ASN A 459 -14.91 -19.36 -2.42
C ASN A 459 -13.41 -19.55 -2.66
N SER A 460 -12.89 -20.76 -2.38
CA SER A 460 -11.46 -21.06 -2.52
C SER A 460 -10.93 -20.81 -3.93
N GLY A 461 -9.85 -20.02 -4.04
CA GLY A 461 -9.14 -19.73 -5.30
C GLY A 461 -9.76 -18.64 -6.17
N ASP A 462 -10.94 -18.09 -5.83
CA ASP A 462 -11.57 -17.03 -6.61
C ASP A 462 -10.87 -15.68 -6.42
N LYS A 463 -10.27 -15.15 -7.50
CA LYS A 463 -9.70 -13.80 -7.56
C LYS A 463 -8.79 -13.44 -6.37
N VAL A 464 -8.07 -14.42 -5.83
CA VAL A 464 -7.28 -14.28 -4.60
C VAL A 464 -6.36 -13.07 -4.67
N LEU A 465 -5.66 -12.90 -5.79
CA LEU A 465 -4.73 -11.79 -6.00
C LEU A 465 -5.44 -10.43 -6.13
N GLU A 466 -6.61 -10.36 -6.77
CA GLU A 466 -7.40 -9.12 -6.84
C GLU A 466 -7.86 -8.71 -5.44
N ARG A 467 -8.37 -9.67 -4.66
CA ARG A 467 -8.82 -9.47 -3.27
C ARG A 467 -7.65 -9.09 -2.38
N GLN A 468 -6.49 -9.72 -2.52
CA GLN A 468 -5.26 -9.39 -1.81
C GLN A 468 -4.74 -8.01 -2.21
N ASN A 469 -4.84 -7.62 -3.49
CA ASN A 469 -4.47 -6.29 -3.94
C ASN A 469 -5.42 -5.23 -3.38
N ASN A 470 -6.73 -5.47 -3.40
CA ASN A 470 -7.72 -4.58 -2.76
C ASN A 470 -7.44 -4.49 -1.25
N ALA A 471 -7.18 -5.60 -0.59
CA ALA A 471 -6.83 -5.65 0.82
C ALA A 471 -5.54 -4.88 1.11
N LYS A 472 -4.48 -5.02 0.30
CA LYS A 472 -3.24 -4.26 0.44
C LYS A 472 -3.44 -2.76 0.22
N GLN A 473 -4.23 -2.37 -0.77
CA GLN A 473 -4.54 -0.96 -1.03
C GLN A 473 -5.35 -0.35 0.11
N ILE A 474 -6.34 -1.09 0.63
CA ILE A 474 -7.13 -0.69 1.79
C ILE A 474 -6.23 -0.65 3.04
N HIS A 475 -5.41 -1.67 3.26
CA HIS A 475 -4.45 -1.72 4.37
C HIS A 475 -3.49 -0.54 4.29
N ALA A 476 -2.90 -0.27 3.13
CA ALA A 476 -2.07 0.89 2.90
C ALA A 476 -2.84 2.17 3.19
N PHE A 477 -4.08 2.32 2.75
CA PHE A 477 -4.91 3.48 3.08
C PHE A 477 -5.25 3.61 4.58
N LEU A 478 -5.46 2.49 5.28
CA LEU A 478 -5.81 2.43 6.70
C LEU A 478 -4.60 2.60 7.64
N THR A 479 -3.41 2.18 7.18
CA THR A 479 -2.13 2.21 7.92
C THR A 479 -1.18 3.31 7.48
N GLN A 480 -1.38 3.89 6.29
CA GLN A 480 -0.79 5.16 5.94
C GLN A 480 -1.18 6.13 7.04
N GLN A 481 -0.19 6.62 7.78
CA GLN A 481 -0.31 7.95 8.34
C GLN A 481 -0.48 8.88 7.14
N VAL A 482 -1.73 9.19 6.83
CA VAL A 482 -2.12 10.00 5.68
C VAL A 482 -1.44 11.37 5.81
N ARG A 483 -0.26 11.49 5.21
CA ARG A 483 0.27 12.77 4.74
C ARG A 483 -0.55 13.14 3.52
N GLY A 484 -1.61 13.93 3.72
CA GLY A 484 -2.35 14.56 2.62
C GLY A 484 -3.70 13.94 2.30
N GLY A 485 -4.67 14.12 3.20
CA GLY A 485 -6.08 13.83 3.00
C GLY A 485 -6.80 13.99 4.33
N GLY A 486 -7.30 15.20 4.61
CA GLY A 486 -7.71 15.63 5.95
C GLY A 486 -8.59 14.62 6.68
N ALA A 487 -8.02 13.99 7.70
CA ALA A 487 -8.73 13.05 8.57
C ALA A 487 -8.01 12.87 9.92
N LEU A 488 -7.61 14.00 10.54
CA LEU A 488 -7.33 14.05 11.98
C LEU A 488 -8.24 15.03 12.73
N ALA A 489 -8.91 15.97 12.05
CA ALA A 489 -9.93 16.83 12.66
C ALA A 489 -10.85 17.46 11.59
N SER A 490 -11.56 16.65 10.82
CA SER A 490 -12.67 17.15 9.99
C SER A 490 -13.90 17.27 10.90
N SER A 491 -14.39 18.49 11.13
CA SER A 491 -15.42 18.75 12.12
C SER A 491 -16.30 19.92 11.70
N TRP A 492 -17.60 19.79 11.99
CA TRP A 492 -18.58 20.89 11.86
C TRP A 492 -18.58 21.82 13.08
N ASN A 493 -17.93 21.41 14.16
CA ASN A 493 -17.65 22.24 15.33
C ASN A 493 -16.19 22.68 15.32
N PHE A 494 -15.91 23.83 15.92
CA PHE A 494 -14.54 24.30 16.05
C PHE A 494 -13.71 23.30 16.89
N PRO A 495 -12.58 22.77 16.37
CA PRO A 495 -11.80 21.76 17.08
C PRO A 495 -11.18 22.31 18.38
N ALA A 496 -11.43 21.65 19.50
CA ALA A 496 -11.06 22.16 20.83
C ALA A 496 -9.55 22.38 20.99
N GLU A 497 -8.73 21.51 20.38
CA GLU A 497 -7.27 21.57 20.42
C GLU A 497 -6.66 22.76 19.66
N TYR A 498 -7.47 23.50 18.89
CA TYR A 498 -7.08 24.74 18.20
C TYR A 498 -7.60 26.00 18.88
N GLN A 499 -8.36 25.91 19.99
CA GLN A 499 -8.94 27.09 20.66
C GLN A 499 -7.86 28.07 21.13
N SER A 500 -6.73 27.56 21.61
CA SER A 500 -5.60 28.40 22.01
C SER A 500 -4.71 28.83 20.85
N LYS A 501 -4.94 28.31 19.64
CA LYS A 501 -4.12 28.58 18.45
C LYS A 501 -4.78 29.58 17.50
N VAL A 502 -6.11 29.70 17.49
CA VAL A 502 -6.85 30.61 16.60
C VAL A 502 -7.40 31.77 17.41
N GLU A 503 -6.90 32.97 17.15
CA GLU A 503 -7.25 34.18 17.91
C GLU A 503 -8.68 34.66 17.66
N HIS A 504 -9.14 34.55 16.41
CA HIS A 504 -10.46 35.00 15.98
C HIS A 504 -11.16 33.88 15.21
N PRO A 505 -11.75 32.86 15.86
CA PRO A 505 -12.44 31.78 15.14
C PRO A 505 -13.61 32.32 14.29
N PRO A 506 -14.00 31.63 13.19
CA PRO A 506 -15.13 32.05 12.36
C PRO A 506 -16.41 32.22 13.17
N THR A 507 -17.14 33.31 12.94
CA THR A 507 -18.44 33.56 13.58
C THR A 507 -19.58 33.52 12.57
N GLN A 508 -20.80 33.82 13.01
CA GLN A 508 -21.97 33.93 12.12
C GLN A 508 -21.75 34.96 10.98
N ALA A 509 -20.83 35.92 11.15
CA ALA A 509 -20.50 36.88 10.10
C ALA A 509 -19.88 36.21 8.86
N SER A 510 -19.03 35.20 9.03
CA SER A 510 -18.51 34.40 7.90
C SER A 510 -19.60 33.60 7.17
N MET A 511 -20.74 33.34 7.83
CA MET A 511 -21.92 32.65 7.32
C MET A 511 -23.06 33.62 6.97
N THR A 512 -22.75 34.90 6.77
CA THR A 512 -23.69 35.94 6.35
C THR A 512 -23.06 36.73 5.21
N THR A 513 -23.81 36.98 4.13
CA THR A 513 -23.31 37.73 2.97
C THR A 513 -22.78 39.10 3.37
N GLN A 514 -21.48 39.30 3.21
CA GLN A 514 -20.81 40.57 3.49
C GLN A 514 -20.94 41.53 2.29
N GLN A 515 -20.84 42.84 2.57
CA GLN A 515 -20.88 43.88 1.55
C GLN A 515 -19.76 43.64 0.51
N GLY A 516 -20.10 43.71 -0.78
CA GLY A 516 -19.15 43.48 -1.88
C GLY A 516 -18.99 42.01 -2.29
N SER A 517 -19.66 41.06 -1.63
CA SER A 517 -19.66 39.64 -2.02
C SER A 517 -20.51 39.41 -3.27
N GLY A 518 -19.89 38.89 -4.33
CA GLY A 518 -20.55 38.54 -5.60
C GLY A 518 -20.89 37.05 -5.74
N TYR A 519 -20.66 36.25 -4.70
CA TYR A 519 -20.75 34.78 -4.76
C TYR A 519 -22.10 34.23 -4.28
N PRO A 520 -22.58 33.11 -4.85
CA PRO A 520 -23.80 32.46 -4.38
C PRO A 520 -23.69 31.99 -2.92
N VAL A 521 -24.74 32.23 -2.14
CA VAL A 521 -24.81 31.86 -0.72
C VAL A 521 -24.48 30.37 -0.53
N GLY A 522 -23.67 30.09 0.49
CA GLY A 522 -23.30 28.73 0.88
C GLY A 522 -22.19 28.09 0.05
N GLN A 523 -21.64 28.77 -0.96
CA GLN A 523 -20.47 28.29 -1.71
C GLN A 523 -19.15 28.47 -0.94
N CYS A 524 -18.13 27.69 -1.28
CA CYS A 524 -16.79 27.82 -0.70
C CYS A 524 -16.20 29.23 -0.91
N THR A 525 -16.41 29.80 -2.10
CA THR A 525 -15.99 31.16 -2.46
C THR A 525 -16.75 32.25 -1.70
N TRP A 526 -18.05 32.04 -1.45
CA TRP A 526 -18.86 32.94 -0.63
C TRP A 526 -18.37 32.98 0.82
N TYR A 527 -18.13 31.81 1.41
CA TYR A 527 -17.58 31.72 2.76
C TYR A 527 -16.19 32.35 2.86
N ALA A 528 -15.27 32.00 1.95
CA ALA A 528 -13.91 32.52 1.97
C ALA A 528 -13.89 34.06 1.88
N TYR A 529 -14.76 34.66 1.06
CA TYR A 529 -14.90 36.11 0.96
C TYR A 529 -15.35 36.71 2.30
N ASN A 530 -16.45 36.20 2.86
CA ASN A 530 -17.02 36.72 4.09
C ASN A 530 -16.04 36.57 5.26
N ARG A 531 -15.30 35.46 5.32
CA ARG A 531 -14.29 35.19 6.33
C ARG A 531 -13.10 36.15 6.23
N LEU A 532 -12.65 36.49 5.02
CA LEU A 532 -11.59 37.49 4.84
C LEU A 532 -12.03 38.91 5.20
N VAL A 533 -13.31 39.26 5.00
CA VAL A 533 -13.88 40.52 5.49
C VAL A 533 -13.94 40.52 7.02
N GLU A 534 -14.40 39.43 7.63
CA GLU A 534 -14.46 39.26 9.09
C GLU A 534 -13.07 39.37 9.74
N LEU A 535 -12.03 38.82 9.10
CA LEU A 535 -10.64 38.94 9.54
C LEU A 535 -10.03 40.33 9.30
N GLY A 536 -10.74 41.24 8.61
CA GLY A 536 -10.22 42.56 8.24
C GLY A 536 -9.14 42.52 7.14
N THR A 537 -8.93 41.37 6.50
CA THR A 537 -7.97 41.20 5.41
C THR A 537 -8.48 41.84 4.12
N ILE A 538 -9.78 41.75 3.86
CA ILE A 538 -10.46 42.51 2.79
C ILE A 538 -11.17 43.70 3.43
N THR A 539 -10.67 44.90 3.16
CA THR A 539 -11.28 46.16 3.60
C THR A 539 -11.93 46.94 2.46
N ASP A 540 -11.61 46.62 1.21
CA ASP A 540 -12.27 47.16 0.02
C ASP A 540 -13.57 46.39 -0.27
N LEU A 541 -14.68 46.97 0.17
CA LEU A 541 -16.03 46.43 0.02
C LEU A 541 -16.76 46.96 -1.22
N SER A 542 -16.03 47.56 -2.18
CA SER A 542 -16.59 48.05 -3.45
C SER A 542 -17.06 46.93 -4.40
N GLY A 543 -16.72 45.67 -4.09
CA GLY A 543 -16.99 44.49 -4.93
C GLY A 543 -15.79 44.05 -5.77
N SER A 544 -14.65 44.73 -5.67
CA SER A 544 -13.43 44.41 -6.43
C SER A 544 -12.89 42.99 -6.15
N TYR A 545 -13.16 42.44 -4.97
CA TYR A 545 -12.82 41.07 -4.54
C TYR A 545 -14.00 40.09 -4.61
N GLY A 546 -15.17 40.51 -5.09
CA GLY A 546 -16.38 39.69 -5.16
C GLY A 546 -16.44 38.69 -6.32
N TYR A 547 -15.42 38.68 -7.20
CA TYR A 547 -15.40 37.92 -8.47
C TYR A 547 -14.00 37.42 -8.85
N LEU A 548 -13.44 36.51 -8.04
CA LEU A 548 -12.12 35.89 -8.19
C LEU A 548 -12.14 34.52 -8.92
N GLY A 549 -13.25 34.13 -9.54
CA GLY A 549 -13.41 32.84 -10.23
C GLY A 549 -13.84 31.69 -9.32
N ASN A 550 -13.58 30.45 -9.78
CA ASN A 550 -13.88 29.22 -9.03
C ASN A 550 -12.86 29.00 -7.91
N GLY A 551 -13.08 28.01 -7.04
CA GLY A 551 -12.22 27.78 -5.87
C GLY A 551 -10.73 27.60 -6.21
N GLN A 552 -10.41 26.92 -7.32
CA GLN A 552 -9.03 26.77 -7.79
C GLN A 552 -8.39 28.07 -8.34
N ASP A 553 -9.20 29.06 -8.73
CA ASP A 553 -8.73 30.27 -9.41
C ASP A 553 -8.38 31.40 -8.44
N TRP A 554 -8.77 31.27 -7.17
CA TRP A 554 -8.70 32.33 -6.17
C TRP A 554 -7.29 32.84 -5.91
N VAL A 555 -6.33 31.95 -5.68
CA VAL A 555 -4.94 32.36 -5.42
C VAL A 555 -4.36 33.13 -6.60
N THR A 556 -4.53 32.63 -7.83
CA THR A 556 -4.07 33.33 -9.04
C THR A 556 -4.72 34.71 -9.18
N SER A 557 -6.02 34.82 -8.92
CA SER A 557 -6.77 36.08 -9.00
C SER A 557 -6.37 37.09 -7.91
N LEU A 558 -6.08 36.62 -6.70
CA LEU A 558 -5.59 37.47 -5.59
C LEU A 558 -4.18 37.97 -5.87
N VAL A 559 -3.30 37.12 -6.40
CA VAL A 559 -1.94 37.49 -6.79
C VAL A 559 -1.97 38.56 -7.89
N ALA A 560 -2.89 38.45 -8.86
CA ALA A 560 -3.11 39.49 -9.87
C ALA A 560 -3.57 40.83 -9.29
N LYS A 561 -4.15 40.83 -8.07
CA LYS A 561 -4.54 42.02 -7.30
C LYS A 561 -3.46 42.47 -6.31
N GLY A 562 -2.26 41.87 -6.37
CA GLY A 562 -1.10 42.27 -5.58
C GLY A 562 -0.87 41.44 -4.32
N TRP A 563 -1.58 40.33 -4.10
CA TRP A 563 -1.28 39.43 -2.97
C TRP A 563 -0.01 38.61 -3.23
N LYS A 564 0.66 38.16 -2.17
CA LYS A 564 1.86 37.33 -2.26
C LYS A 564 1.52 35.86 -2.44
N TYR A 565 2.01 35.27 -3.53
CA TYR A 565 1.94 33.83 -3.81
C TYR A 565 2.87 33.01 -2.90
N SER A 566 2.45 31.81 -2.52
CA SER A 566 3.26 30.81 -1.81
C SER A 566 2.80 29.39 -2.15
N THR A 567 3.71 28.42 -2.07
CA THR A 567 3.41 26.97 -2.06
C THR A 567 3.37 26.39 -0.65
N SER A 568 3.62 27.21 0.37
CA SER A 568 3.61 26.82 1.78
C SER A 568 2.51 27.55 2.57
N PRO A 569 1.83 26.86 3.50
CA PRO A 569 0.74 27.45 4.28
C PRO A 569 1.28 28.47 5.29
N THR A 570 0.53 29.55 5.47
CA THR A 570 0.74 30.52 6.56
C THR A 570 -0.63 30.89 7.14
N ARG A 571 -0.65 31.25 8.43
CA ARG A 571 -1.90 31.68 9.09
C ARG A 571 -2.51 32.87 8.34
N GLY A 572 -3.82 32.84 8.12
CA GLY A 572 -4.57 33.88 7.42
C GLY A 572 -4.48 33.82 5.89
N ALA A 573 -3.72 32.86 5.34
CA ALA A 573 -3.64 32.68 3.90
C ALA A 573 -4.95 32.11 3.32
N VAL A 574 -5.24 32.49 2.09
CA VAL A 574 -6.18 31.78 1.23
C VAL A 574 -5.48 30.56 0.67
N VAL A 575 -6.15 29.40 0.64
CA VAL A 575 -5.68 28.21 -0.06
C VAL A 575 -6.63 27.83 -1.20
N SER A 576 -6.08 27.73 -2.42
CA SER A 576 -6.79 27.17 -3.58
C SER A 576 -6.37 25.71 -3.78
N ILE A 577 -7.38 24.86 -3.95
CA ILE A 577 -7.24 23.42 -4.21
C ILE A 577 -7.58 23.19 -5.68
N LEU A 578 -6.64 22.59 -6.42
CA LEU A 578 -6.83 22.25 -7.83
C LEU A 578 -7.98 21.25 -8.02
N GLY A 579 -8.83 21.50 -9.04
CA GLY A 579 -9.91 20.60 -9.43
C GLY A 579 -9.43 19.19 -9.72
N GLY A 580 -10.19 18.20 -9.22
CA GLY A 580 -9.86 16.77 -9.38
C GLY A 580 -8.98 16.22 -8.26
N PHE A 581 -8.48 17.08 -7.36
CA PHE A 581 -7.71 16.70 -6.18
C PHE A 581 -8.50 16.99 -4.89
N GLY A 582 -8.14 16.33 -3.79
CA GLY A 582 -8.73 16.60 -2.47
C GLY A 582 -10.26 16.42 -2.38
N GLY A 583 -10.85 15.59 -3.24
CA GLY A 583 -12.31 15.39 -3.33
C GLY A 583 -13.07 16.51 -4.05
N THR A 584 -12.39 17.39 -4.77
CA THR A 584 -13.00 18.54 -5.44
C THR A 584 -13.47 18.20 -6.86
N PRO A 585 -14.58 18.78 -7.35
CA PRO A 585 -14.98 18.65 -8.74
C PRO A 585 -13.92 19.17 -9.72
N GLY A 586 -13.60 18.38 -10.74
CA GLY A 586 -12.54 18.66 -11.73
C GLY A 586 -12.58 20.04 -12.39
N GLY A 587 -13.77 20.58 -12.64
CA GLY A 587 -13.94 21.88 -13.30
C GLY A 587 -13.92 23.10 -12.37
N TYR A 588 -13.96 22.89 -11.05
CA TYR A 588 -14.21 23.98 -10.08
C TYR A 588 -13.15 24.11 -8.99
N GLY A 589 -12.55 22.98 -8.55
CA GLY A 589 -11.67 22.98 -7.39
C GLY A 589 -12.36 23.41 -6.11
N HIS A 590 -11.60 23.98 -5.17
CA HIS A 590 -12.13 24.47 -3.89
C HIS A 590 -11.24 25.55 -3.28
N VAL A 591 -11.81 26.40 -2.43
CA VAL A 591 -11.07 27.44 -1.69
C VAL A 591 -11.41 27.39 -0.21
N ALA A 592 -10.40 27.59 0.63
CA ALA A 592 -10.53 27.64 2.09
C ALA A 592 -9.61 28.70 2.70
N ILE A 593 -9.78 28.98 4.00
CA ILE A 593 -8.94 29.93 4.76
C ILE A 593 -8.08 29.17 5.78
N VAL A 594 -6.77 29.44 5.81
CA VAL A 594 -5.84 28.82 6.76
C VAL A 594 -5.97 29.50 8.13
N GLU A 595 -6.48 28.77 9.11
CA GLU A 595 -6.72 29.26 10.47
C GLU A 595 -5.50 29.06 11.39
N ALA A 596 -4.73 27.98 11.21
CA ALA A 596 -3.52 27.71 11.96
C ALA A 596 -2.55 26.81 11.17
N VAL A 597 -1.24 26.93 11.44
CA VAL A 597 -0.21 26.04 10.89
C VAL A 597 0.50 25.36 12.07
N ASN A 598 0.66 24.05 11.99
CA ASN A 598 1.32 23.23 13.00
C ASN A 598 2.83 23.11 12.71
N PRO A 599 3.65 22.74 13.72
CA PRO A 599 5.10 22.59 13.54
C PRO A 599 5.51 21.55 12.48
N ASP A 600 4.66 20.55 12.22
CA ASP A 600 4.88 19.48 11.24
C ASP A 600 4.50 19.88 9.79
N GLY A 601 4.09 21.14 9.59
CA GLY A 601 3.66 21.68 8.29
C GLY A 601 2.20 21.39 7.95
N SER A 602 1.46 20.60 8.75
CA SER A 602 0.01 20.50 8.62
C SER A 602 -0.67 21.80 9.02
N PHE A 603 -1.89 22.05 8.55
CA PHE A 603 -2.57 23.32 8.77
C PHE A 603 -4.09 23.14 8.87
N LEU A 604 -4.70 23.81 9.84
CA LEU A 604 -6.14 23.88 9.99
C LEU A 604 -6.71 24.88 8.97
N VAL A 605 -7.76 24.49 8.27
CA VAL A 605 -8.56 25.40 7.43
C VAL A 605 -9.99 25.48 7.91
N SER A 606 -10.64 26.60 7.60
CA SER A 606 -12.09 26.79 7.67
C SER A 606 -12.66 27.00 6.27
N GLU A 607 -13.85 26.45 6.02
CA GLU A 607 -14.47 26.42 4.68
C GLU A 607 -15.98 26.15 4.71
N CYS A 608 -16.63 26.17 3.55
CA CYS A 608 -18.04 25.84 3.36
C CYS A 608 -18.26 25.12 2.01
N ASN A 609 -19.44 24.53 1.79
CA ASN A 609 -19.77 23.69 0.64
C ASN A 609 -18.89 22.44 0.50
N VAL A 610 -18.57 21.80 1.63
CA VAL A 610 -17.95 20.48 1.66
C VAL A 610 -19.06 19.43 1.68
N GLN A 611 -18.97 18.43 0.80
CA GLN A 611 -20.01 17.39 0.64
C GLN A 611 -21.43 17.94 0.37
N GLY A 612 -21.54 19.16 -0.18
CA GLY A 612 -22.82 19.81 -0.47
C GLY A 612 -23.49 20.48 0.75
N VAL A 613 -22.80 20.55 1.90
CA VAL A 613 -23.29 21.25 3.09
C VAL A 613 -22.96 22.74 2.98
N GLN A 614 -24.00 23.56 2.87
CA GLN A 614 -23.90 24.98 2.48
C GLN A 614 -24.32 25.94 3.60
N ASP A 615 -24.71 25.43 4.76
CA ASP A 615 -25.37 26.16 5.84
C ASP A 615 -24.53 26.29 7.12
N LYS A 616 -23.30 25.77 7.14
CA LYS A 616 -22.39 25.84 8.29
C LYS A 616 -20.92 25.75 7.88
N VAL A 617 -20.05 26.16 8.81
CA VAL A 617 -18.59 26.11 8.67
C VAL A 617 -18.10 24.68 8.86
N HIS A 618 -17.21 24.24 7.97
CA HIS A 618 -16.42 23.04 8.10
C HIS A 618 -15.00 23.40 8.48
N PHE A 619 -14.40 22.63 9.39
CA PHE A 619 -12.99 22.70 9.74
C PHE A 619 -12.31 21.41 9.29
N ARG A 620 -11.12 21.52 8.71
CA ARG A 620 -10.27 20.33 8.43
C ARG A 620 -8.80 20.65 8.60
N VAL A 621 -8.04 19.67 9.06
CA VAL A 621 -6.57 19.73 9.04
C VAL A 621 -6.08 19.14 7.74
N LEU A 622 -5.39 19.96 6.95
CA LEU A 622 -4.74 19.60 5.70
C LEU A 622 -3.24 19.41 5.91
N TYR A 623 -2.61 18.65 5.02
CA TYR A 623 -1.15 18.48 5.00
C TYR A 623 -0.61 19.09 3.71
N PRO A 624 0.67 19.49 3.64
CA PRO A 624 1.28 19.99 2.43
C PRO A 624 1.08 19.01 1.26
N ALA A 625 0.69 19.54 0.10
CA ALA A 625 0.55 18.79 -1.14
C ALA A 625 0.74 19.74 -2.34
N ASP A 626 1.24 19.20 -3.46
CA ASP A 626 1.63 20.01 -4.63
C ASP A 626 0.46 20.66 -5.37
N TYR A 627 -0.77 20.20 -5.09
CA TYR A 627 -2.01 20.74 -5.66
C TYR A 627 -2.65 21.85 -4.80
N TYR A 628 -1.97 22.29 -3.72
CA TYR A 628 -2.34 23.47 -2.96
C TYR A 628 -1.51 24.67 -3.39
N THR A 629 -2.16 25.81 -3.55
CA THR A 629 -1.51 27.11 -3.71
C THR A 629 -2.04 28.05 -2.65
N PHE A 630 -1.23 29.04 -2.25
CA PHE A 630 -1.57 29.96 -1.17
C PHE A 630 -1.37 31.41 -1.58
N ALA A 631 -2.23 32.30 -1.07
CA ALA A 631 -2.09 33.74 -1.20
C ALA A 631 -2.23 34.43 0.16
N THR A 632 -1.36 35.41 0.42
CA THR A 632 -1.44 36.28 1.61
C THR A 632 -1.51 37.75 1.22
N PRO A 633 -2.21 38.60 1.98
CA PRO A 633 -2.20 40.04 1.77
C PRO A 633 -0.76 40.59 1.90
N ASN A 634 -0.46 41.65 1.16
CA ASN A 634 0.83 42.35 1.25
C ASN A 634 0.92 43.28 2.47
#